data_AF-A0A669D6J1-F1
#
_entry.id   AF-A0A669D6J1-F1
#
_cell.length_a   1.000
_cell.length_b   1.000
_cell.length_c   1.000
_cell.angle_alpha   90.00
_cell.angle_beta   90.00
_cell.angle_gamma   90.00
#
_symmetry.space_group_name_H-M   'P 1'
#
loop_
_entity.id
_entity.type
_entity.pdbx_description
1 polymer ?
#
loop_
_entity_poly.entity_id
_entity_poly.type
_entity_poly.pdbx_seq_one_letter_code
_entity_poly.pdbx_strand_id
1 'polypeptide(L)'
;MNGNPCARRLARRSRSALLLVAALAVLLVQTLIVWNFSSLDSAGGDGGARSREKREDRTGGLNKADREHPRRGLQKRGDSPPLVGKAAAQQQLQADVYHSHRPKEKVHLDSNNNENSVPKDFDTIDSNSNLGARSHNQRVPVGNAKRKLEKSQAQSMLGKSANEVLKYPPIQPRGLGHNRNHTHIRKAHPKLPTVAAPAQGSNPDSPFYQTKKPASPPLPPGLEVRKEQLQCEISGKEAISALSRAKSRECRQQIVEVYCKHKEGTLMPQKVPRYCPAEGKANVNVQWDEDASDASPPVRIAFVLVVHGRASRQFQRLFKAIYHTSHYYYIHVDQRSNYLHREVVSLASRYPNVRVTPWRMATIWGGASLLTMYLRSMEDLLSMADWSWDFFINLSAADYPIRTNDQLVAFLSKYRNMNFIKSHGRDNARFIRKQGLDRLFYECDTHMWRLGDRKIPEGISVDGGSDWFLLNRRFVDYVVNSRDELVGSMKRFYAYTLLPAESFFHTVLENSAHCDTMVDNNLRLTNWNRKLGCKCQYKHIVDWCGCSPNDFKPSDLPRFQQASRPTFFARKFEASVSQEIISQLDAYLFGALASGTPGLQAYWENIYEAETDGPAGLSDSALTHYHAFARMGLSRAASSLQGHPSDNSCRYVGVSHPVSVHLYFLSDQYQGYLVHHVATNQASNQLETLETWVAPKDHFTLTSSPHAANRLQHIQVGTDWDPKERLFRNWGRLLGPEDEPVAVQRWSRSQSNLTATIVWIDPTNVIAATYDILVDASAEVTHYRPPLTSPLRPGVWTLRVLHHWSPLGQTSFIVAPLEFHRQRPIQQEDALRLHSGPAKNSYMEQSFHGLNPVLQLPVSLGAVEEAEANASLTGAPLRRWLDRLLEGYWSASDVCSMGPSACPVMQRCRLTAWSSASPDPKSELSLPREDGRIR
;
A
#
# COMPACT_ATOMS: atom_id res chain seq x y z
N MET A 1 62.01 15.42 24.75
CA MET A 1 62.88 15.49 25.95
C MET A 1 62.51 16.73 26.75
N ASN A 2 62.65 16.66 28.07
CA ASN A 2 62.81 17.71 29.11
C ASN A 2 62.07 19.07 28.94
N GLY A 3 61.37 19.59 29.95
CA GLY A 3 61.10 19.06 31.29
C GLY A 3 60.34 20.05 32.19
N ASN A 4 59.77 19.55 33.30
CA ASN A 4 59.15 20.39 34.35
C ASN A 4 60.22 21.07 35.24
N PRO A 5 59.84 22.13 35.96
CA PRO A 5 59.74 21.98 37.41
C PRO A 5 58.43 22.53 38.02
N CYS A 6 58.06 22.02 39.19
CA CYS A 6 56.87 22.39 39.96
C CYS A 6 57.18 23.33 41.16
N ALA A 7 56.09 23.81 41.81
CA ALA A 7 56.01 24.68 43.00
C ALA A 7 56.10 26.19 42.71
N ARG A 8 55.49 27.13 43.46
CA ARG A 8 54.47 27.16 44.56
C ARG A 8 54.00 28.65 44.65
N ARG A 9 52.81 29.07 45.11
CA ARG A 9 51.59 28.47 45.70
C ARG A 9 50.41 29.49 45.54
N LEU A 10 49.18 29.09 45.89
CA LEU A 10 48.03 29.93 46.32
C LEU A 10 47.19 30.78 45.31
N ALA A 11 45.87 30.74 45.57
CA ALA A 11 44.84 31.77 45.35
C ALA A 11 44.50 32.31 43.94
N ARG A 12 43.57 31.64 43.23
CA ARG A 12 42.25 32.19 42.76
C ARG A 12 41.56 31.28 41.72
N ARG A 13 40.64 30.41 42.15
CA ARG A 13 39.54 29.84 41.33
C ARG A 13 38.54 29.07 42.20
N SER A 14 37.55 29.78 42.77
CA SER A 14 36.38 29.17 43.42
C SER A 14 35.18 30.13 43.39
N ARG A 15 34.35 30.02 42.34
CA ARG A 15 33.00 30.61 42.27
C ARG A 15 32.02 29.68 41.54
N SER A 16 32.47 28.91 40.55
CA SER A 16 31.62 27.94 39.83
C SER A 16 31.22 26.71 40.67
N ALA A 17 32.08 26.27 41.60
CA ALA A 17 31.80 25.10 42.45
C ALA A 17 30.69 25.36 43.49
N LEU A 18 30.66 26.56 44.08
CA LEU A 18 29.66 26.95 45.08
C LEU A 18 28.23 26.98 44.52
N LEU A 19 28.05 27.43 43.27
CA LEU A 19 26.75 27.40 42.58
C LEU A 19 26.27 25.97 42.29
N LEU A 20 27.19 25.05 42.01
CA LEU A 20 26.88 23.64 41.72
C LEU A 20 26.45 22.90 42.99
N VAL A 21 27.09 23.16 44.13
CA VAL A 21 26.68 22.63 45.44
C VAL A 21 25.32 23.21 45.87
N ALA A 22 25.08 24.52 45.65
CA ALA A 22 23.80 25.14 45.98
C ALA A 22 22.63 24.56 45.16
N ALA A 23 22.82 24.31 43.86
CA ALA A 23 21.80 23.69 43.01
C ALA A 23 21.49 22.24 43.43
N LEU A 24 22.50 21.45 43.79
CA LEU A 24 22.33 20.08 44.29
C LEU A 24 21.59 20.04 45.64
N ALA A 25 21.86 21.00 46.53
CA ALA A 25 21.16 21.10 47.81
C ALA A 25 19.65 21.36 47.64
N VAL A 26 19.25 22.26 46.73
CA VAL A 26 17.83 22.54 46.46
C VAL A 26 17.11 21.31 45.88
N LEU A 27 17.75 20.57 44.98
CA LEU A 27 17.19 19.33 44.41
C LEU A 27 17.04 18.22 45.45
N LEU A 28 17.95 18.10 46.43
CA LEU A 28 17.85 17.15 47.54
C LEU A 28 16.79 17.53 48.58
N VAL A 29 16.53 18.82 48.80
CA VAL A 29 15.47 19.27 49.72
C VAL A 29 14.08 19.03 49.11
N GLN A 30 13.91 19.21 47.80
CA GLN A 30 12.62 18.96 47.14
C GLN A 30 12.24 17.47 47.06
N THR A 31 13.21 16.55 46.99
CA THR A 31 12.92 15.10 46.96
C THR A 31 12.60 14.50 48.33
N LEU A 32 13.00 15.14 49.44
CA LEU A 32 12.71 14.67 50.81
C LEU A 32 11.34 15.08 51.36
N ILE A 33 10.67 16.08 50.78
CA ILE A 33 9.40 16.63 51.30
C ILE A 33 8.16 15.86 50.81
N VAL A 34 8.29 15.06 49.73
CA VAL A 34 7.17 14.26 49.18
C VAL A 34 7.06 12.87 49.85
N TRP A 35 8.00 12.52 50.74
CA TRP A 35 8.11 11.18 51.33
C TRP A 35 8.24 11.18 52.87
N ASN A 36 7.43 11.99 53.56
CA ASN A 36 7.04 11.76 54.96
C ASN A 36 5.88 12.66 55.42
N PHE A 37 4.65 12.14 55.41
CA PHE A 37 3.55 12.62 56.24
C PHE A 37 2.53 11.50 56.55
N SER A 38 2.87 10.70 57.57
CA SER A 38 2.02 9.74 58.29
C SER A 38 2.67 9.49 59.66
N SER A 39 1.88 9.22 60.71
CA SER A 39 2.31 9.12 62.13
C SER A 39 2.64 10.51 62.75
N LEU A 40 1.75 11.10 63.57
CA LEU A 40 1.60 10.96 65.05
C LEU A 40 2.63 11.80 65.85
N ASP A 41 2.40 12.26 67.09
CA ASP A 41 1.34 12.08 68.11
C ASP A 41 1.14 13.47 68.81
N SER A 42 0.29 13.81 69.81
CA SER A 42 -0.69 13.18 70.72
C SER A 42 -1.63 14.31 71.27
N ALA A 43 -2.56 14.24 72.25
CA ALA A 43 -3.11 13.26 73.21
C ALA A 43 -4.55 13.74 73.58
N GLY A 44 -5.36 13.15 74.50
CA GLY A 44 -5.29 11.92 75.30
C GLY A 44 -6.39 11.88 76.39
N GLY A 45 -6.82 10.67 76.79
CA GLY A 45 -7.79 10.41 77.88
C GLY A 45 -9.29 10.39 77.45
N ASP A 46 -10.20 9.69 78.15
CA ASP A 46 -10.05 8.64 79.17
C ASP A 46 -11.38 7.85 79.34
N GLY A 47 -11.36 6.69 80.01
CA GLY A 47 -12.54 5.97 80.51
C GLY A 47 -13.23 5.00 79.53
N GLY A 48 -13.95 4.00 80.07
CA GLY A 48 -14.68 3.03 79.25
C GLY A 48 -15.64 2.09 80.01
N ALA A 49 -16.00 0.99 79.33
CA ALA A 49 -16.84 -0.15 79.76
C ALA A 49 -18.39 -0.02 79.69
N ARG A 50 -19.04 -1.20 79.64
CA ARG A 50 -20.47 -1.54 79.88
C ARG A 50 -21.55 -1.37 78.77
N SER A 51 -21.74 -2.46 78.01
CA SER A 51 -22.97 -3.31 77.98
C SER A 51 -24.35 -2.79 77.50
N ARG A 52 -25.21 -3.76 77.09
CA ARG A 52 -26.68 -3.69 76.84
C ARG A 52 -27.10 -3.02 75.51
N GLU A 53 -28.28 -3.26 74.92
CA GLU A 53 -29.22 -4.41 74.77
C GLU A 53 -30.29 -3.97 73.71
N LYS A 54 -31.20 -4.88 73.28
CA LYS A 54 -32.25 -4.72 72.24
C LYS A 54 -31.74 -4.88 70.79
N ARG A 55 -32.27 -5.76 69.92
CA ARG A 55 -33.46 -6.65 69.91
C ARG A 55 -34.84 -5.98 69.82
N GLU A 56 -35.41 -6.00 68.61
CA GLU A 56 -36.72 -6.53 68.16
C GLU A 56 -36.83 -6.22 66.63
N ASP A 57 -37.16 -7.11 65.69
CA ASP A 57 -38.16 -8.18 65.51
C ASP A 57 -39.50 -7.72 64.88
N ARG A 58 -39.73 -8.11 63.61
CA ARG A 58 -40.99 -8.50 62.91
C ARG A 58 -40.81 -8.32 61.37
N THR A 59 -40.92 -9.27 60.43
CA THR A 59 -41.59 -10.58 60.18
C THR A 59 -42.91 -10.53 59.40
N GLY A 60 -42.95 -11.19 58.23
CA GLY A 60 -44.14 -11.54 57.43
C GLY A 60 -44.44 -10.65 56.21
N GLY A 61 -44.89 -11.14 55.03
CA GLY A 61 -44.93 -12.52 54.51
C GLY A 61 -46.15 -12.86 53.60
N LEU A 62 -45.91 -13.56 52.47
CA LEU A 62 -46.91 -14.24 51.60
C LEU A 62 -47.86 -13.31 50.76
N ASN A 63 -48.49 -13.66 49.62
CA ASN A 63 -48.47 -14.83 48.71
C ASN A 63 -49.14 -14.50 47.32
N LYS A 64 -48.73 -15.16 46.22
CA LYS A 64 -49.51 -15.67 45.01
C LYS A 64 -50.55 -14.77 44.24
N ALA A 65 -50.95 -15.00 42.97
CA ALA A 65 -50.44 -15.78 41.80
C ALA A 65 -51.23 -15.47 40.47
N ASP A 66 -50.72 -15.98 39.33
CA ASP A 66 -51.35 -16.42 38.05
C ASP A 66 -52.33 -15.56 37.19
N ARG A 67 -52.06 -15.51 35.86
CA ARG A 67 -52.97 -16.03 34.80
C ARG A 67 -52.34 -16.15 33.39
N GLU A 68 -53.01 -16.90 32.49
CA GLU A 68 -52.48 -17.46 31.23
C GLU A 68 -52.96 -16.82 29.90
N HIS A 69 -52.52 -17.41 28.77
CA HIS A 69 -52.83 -17.07 27.36
C HIS A 69 -54.28 -17.46 26.91
N PRO A 70 -54.66 -17.17 25.64
CA PRO A 70 -54.67 -18.26 24.62
C PRO A 70 -54.20 -17.87 23.19
N ARG A 71 -54.16 -18.85 22.26
CA ARG A 71 -53.68 -18.75 20.85
C ARG A 71 -54.80 -18.97 19.80
N ARG A 72 -54.67 -18.36 18.60
CA ARG A 72 -54.99 -18.86 17.21
C ARG A 72 -54.92 -17.67 16.21
N GLY A 73 -54.80 -17.81 14.87
CA GLY A 73 -54.84 -18.98 13.97
C GLY A 73 -53.95 -18.83 12.70
N LEU A 74 -54.35 -19.38 11.54
CA LEU A 74 -53.47 -19.71 10.38
C LEU A 74 -54.05 -19.31 9.00
N GLN A 75 -53.24 -19.46 7.91
CA GLN A 75 -53.63 -19.53 6.46
C GLN A 75 -53.98 -18.20 5.70
N LYS A 76 -53.88 -18.06 4.35
CA LYS A 76 -52.99 -18.61 3.26
C LYS A 76 -53.31 -17.96 1.87
N ARG A 77 -52.31 -17.85 0.95
CA ARG A 77 -52.40 -17.74 -0.55
C ARG A 77 -52.98 -16.47 -1.24
N GLY A 78 -52.70 -16.35 -2.56
CA GLY A 78 -53.17 -15.32 -3.52
C GLY A 78 -52.07 -14.28 -3.84
N ASP A 79 -51.20 -14.39 -4.85
CA ASP A 79 -51.32 -14.53 -6.32
C ASP A 79 -51.46 -13.19 -7.09
N SER A 80 -50.67 -13.07 -8.18
CA SER A 80 -50.44 -11.92 -9.09
C SER A 80 -51.56 -11.80 -10.19
N PRO A 81 -51.51 -10.97 -11.28
CA PRO A 81 -50.42 -10.14 -11.83
C PRO A 81 -50.76 -8.67 -12.32
N PRO A 82 -50.67 -8.21 -13.60
CA PRO A 82 -49.68 -7.16 -14.01
C PRO A 82 -50.22 -5.96 -14.86
N LEU A 83 -49.28 -5.21 -15.51
CA LEU A 83 -49.43 -4.26 -16.67
C LEU A 83 -49.79 -2.77 -16.36
N VAL A 84 -49.52 -1.76 -17.24
CA VAL A 84 -48.30 -1.45 -18.05
C VAL A 84 -48.36 0.01 -18.61
N GLY A 85 -47.20 0.68 -18.76
CA GLY A 85 -47.00 1.87 -19.63
C GLY A 85 -47.64 3.20 -19.17
N LYS A 86 -47.50 4.34 -19.88
CA LYS A 86 -46.43 4.87 -20.78
C LYS A 86 -46.79 6.33 -21.18
N ALA A 87 -45.81 7.25 -21.24
CA ALA A 87 -45.89 8.58 -21.92
C ALA A 87 -46.94 9.61 -21.42
N ALA A 88 -46.92 10.92 -21.78
CA ALA A 88 -45.80 11.86 -22.00
C ALA A 88 -46.31 13.34 -22.13
N ALA A 89 -45.38 14.30 -21.91
CA ALA A 89 -45.25 15.62 -22.56
C ALA A 89 -46.14 16.85 -22.20
N GLN A 90 -45.49 18.03 -22.31
CA GLN A 90 -46.00 19.42 -22.52
C GLN A 90 -46.76 20.13 -21.36
N GLN A 91 -46.37 21.33 -20.90
CA GLN A 91 -46.34 22.70 -21.52
C GLN A 91 -47.77 23.26 -21.73
N GLN A 92 -48.14 24.53 -21.45
CA GLN A 92 -47.45 25.78 -21.02
C GLN A 92 -48.58 26.75 -20.51
N LEU A 93 -48.43 27.75 -19.61
CA LEU A 93 -47.94 29.15 -19.80
C LEU A 93 -48.45 30.05 -18.62
N GLN A 94 -47.68 31.08 -18.21
CA GLN A 94 -48.02 32.47 -17.75
C GLN A 94 -49.22 32.81 -16.81
N ALA A 95 -49.24 33.88 -15.98
CA ALA A 95 -48.26 34.95 -15.66
C ALA A 95 -48.57 35.66 -14.31
N ASP A 96 -47.52 36.25 -13.69
CA ASP A 96 -47.41 37.52 -12.88
C ASP A 96 -48.46 37.90 -11.79
N VAL A 97 -48.21 38.74 -10.75
CA VAL A 97 -47.29 39.89 -10.56
C VAL A 97 -46.68 39.96 -9.13
N TYR A 98 -45.47 40.52 -9.06
CA TYR A 98 -44.64 40.99 -7.92
C TYR A 98 -45.29 41.45 -6.59
N HIS A 99 -44.56 41.17 -5.48
CA HIS A 99 -43.87 42.22 -4.70
C HIS A 99 -42.59 41.67 -4.01
N SER A 100 -41.64 42.53 -3.61
CA SER A 100 -40.25 42.13 -3.29
C SER A 100 -39.83 42.31 -1.83
N HIS A 101 -38.98 41.41 -1.31
CA HIS A 101 -37.87 41.76 -0.40
C HIS A 101 -36.72 40.72 -0.43
N ARG A 102 -35.48 41.23 -0.51
CA ARG A 102 -34.15 40.59 -0.35
C ARG A 102 -34.06 39.05 -0.16
N PRO A 103 -33.40 38.29 -1.07
CA PRO A 103 -33.05 36.89 -0.83
C PRO A 103 -31.89 36.75 0.17
N LYS A 104 -31.91 35.66 0.96
CA LYS A 104 -30.76 35.19 1.75
C LYS A 104 -29.73 34.51 0.84
N GLU A 105 -28.49 34.36 1.34
CA GLU A 105 -27.39 33.73 0.63
C GLU A 105 -27.74 32.33 0.13
N LYS A 106 -27.52 32.08 -1.17
CA LYS A 106 -27.48 30.71 -1.70
C LYS A 106 -26.14 30.10 -1.34
N VAL A 107 -26.17 28.91 -0.72
CA VAL A 107 -24.95 28.12 -0.47
C VAL A 107 -24.27 27.83 -1.81
N HIS A 108 -23.05 28.35 -1.99
CA HIS A 108 -22.22 27.99 -3.13
C HIS A 108 -21.82 26.51 -3.02
N LEU A 109 -22.20 25.71 -4.02
CA LEU A 109 -21.64 24.38 -4.21
C LEU A 109 -20.19 24.53 -4.71
N ASP A 110 -19.26 24.17 -3.83
CA ASP A 110 -17.82 24.37 -4.02
C ASP A 110 -17.26 23.39 -5.05
N SER A 111 -17.37 23.73 -6.34
CA SER A 111 -16.85 22.95 -7.48
C SER A 111 -15.32 23.05 -7.57
N ASN A 112 -14.64 22.59 -6.51
CA ASN A 112 -13.22 22.77 -6.26
C ASN A 112 -12.44 21.44 -6.34
N ASN A 113 -12.74 20.63 -7.37
CA ASN A 113 -12.04 19.36 -7.66
C ASN A 113 -10.58 19.61 -8.10
N ASN A 114 -9.67 19.63 -7.12
CA ASN A 114 -8.32 20.16 -7.27
C ASN A 114 -7.26 19.07 -7.58
N GLU A 115 -7.20 18.67 -8.85
CA GLU A 115 -6.24 17.67 -9.36
C GLU A 115 -4.76 18.14 -9.32
N ASN A 116 -3.84 17.16 -9.29
CA ASN A 116 -2.40 17.24 -9.60
C ASN A 116 -1.53 18.38 -8.98
N SER A 117 -1.50 18.58 -7.65
CA SER A 117 -0.29 19.17 -6.99
C SER A 117 -0.12 18.80 -5.50
N VAL A 118 0.98 18.12 -5.13
CA VAL A 118 1.33 17.70 -3.75
C VAL A 118 1.40 18.90 -2.78
N PRO A 119 0.86 18.89 -1.55
CA PRO A 119 1.03 20.01 -0.61
C PRO A 119 2.50 20.33 -0.31
N LYS A 120 2.81 21.57 0.07
CA LYS A 120 4.13 21.95 0.58
C LYS A 120 4.05 22.12 2.10
N ASP A 121 5.20 22.04 2.75
CA ASP A 121 5.44 22.34 4.18
C ASP A 121 4.89 21.26 5.13
N PHE A 122 5.66 20.15 5.24
CA PHE A 122 5.51 19.08 6.25
C PHE A 122 6.87 18.60 6.78
N ASP A 123 7.66 19.53 7.32
CA ASP A 123 8.58 19.17 8.40
C ASP A 123 7.74 18.95 9.66
N THR A 124 7.98 17.86 10.40
CA THR A 124 7.14 17.36 11.52
C THR A 124 5.67 17.00 11.17
N ILE A 125 5.49 16.00 10.30
CA ILE A 125 4.49 14.96 10.58
C ILE A 125 5.24 13.69 10.99
N ASP A 126 5.00 13.23 12.22
CA ASP A 126 5.16 11.83 12.56
C ASP A 126 3.95 11.06 12.03
N SER A 127 4.19 10.04 11.21
CA SER A 127 3.13 9.25 10.56
C SER A 127 2.31 8.35 11.52
N ASN A 128 2.49 8.50 12.84
CA ASN A 128 2.08 7.53 13.84
C ASN A 128 0.82 7.91 14.64
N SER A 129 0.29 9.15 14.54
CA SER A 129 -0.90 9.54 15.32
C SER A 129 -1.66 10.77 14.80
N ASN A 130 -2.88 10.95 15.33
CA ASN A 130 -3.62 12.22 15.33
C ASN A 130 -3.49 12.99 16.67
N LEU A 131 -2.44 12.76 17.48
CA LEU A 131 -2.30 13.38 18.80
C LEU A 131 -1.95 14.87 18.67
N GLY A 132 -2.95 15.74 18.84
CA GLY A 132 -2.83 17.19 18.64
C GLY A 132 -2.30 17.98 19.84
N ALA A 133 -1.51 19.01 19.53
CA ALA A 133 -1.19 20.19 20.34
C ALA A 133 -0.58 19.99 21.75
N ARG A 134 0.72 20.32 21.87
CA ARG A 134 1.29 20.89 23.10
C ARG A 134 1.29 22.43 23.02
N SER A 135 1.20 23.07 24.19
CA SER A 135 1.04 24.52 24.36
C SER A 135 2.10 25.35 23.61
N HIS A 136 1.66 26.43 22.98
CA HIS A 136 2.51 27.54 22.55
C HIS A 136 1.95 28.86 23.09
N ASN A 137 2.74 29.57 23.90
CA ASN A 137 2.27 30.76 24.62
C ASN A 137 1.93 31.92 23.67
N GLN A 138 0.82 32.59 23.96
CA GLN A 138 0.41 33.82 23.28
C GLN A 138 1.42 34.96 23.51
N ARG A 139 1.75 35.72 22.45
CA ARG A 139 2.20 37.11 22.57
C ARG A 139 1.50 37.96 21.49
N VAL A 140 0.84 39.02 21.94
CA VAL A 140 0.13 39.99 21.11
C VAL A 140 1.16 40.88 20.37
N PRO A 141 0.93 41.23 19.08
CA PRO A 141 1.88 42.05 18.33
C PRO A 141 1.80 43.53 18.73
N VAL A 142 2.97 44.18 18.85
CA VAL A 142 3.10 45.64 18.82
C VAL A 142 3.62 46.02 17.45
N GLY A 143 2.84 46.79 16.69
CA GLY A 143 3.24 47.28 15.38
C GLY A 143 4.11 48.54 15.46
N ASN A 144 4.94 48.76 14.45
CA ASN A 144 5.38 50.11 14.10
C ASN A 144 5.71 50.19 12.61
N ALA A 145 5.36 51.31 11.97
CA ALA A 145 5.45 51.48 10.52
C ALA A 145 6.61 52.40 10.10
N LYS A 146 7.11 52.23 8.87
CA LYS A 146 7.70 53.32 8.09
C LYS A 146 7.67 53.03 6.57
N ARG A 147 7.32 54.07 5.80
CA ARG A 147 7.24 54.08 4.33
C ARG A 147 8.53 54.64 3.71
N LYS A 148 8.90 54.12 2.52
CA LYS A 148 9.53 54.79 1.35
C LYS A 148 9.81 53.68 0.30
N LEU A 149 9.49 53.70 -1.00
CA LEU A 149 9.43 54.75 -2.06
C LEU A 149 10.80 55.41 -2.33
N GLU A 150 11.34 55.51 -3.55
CA GLU A 150 10.80 55.22 -4.91
C GLU A 150 11.93 55.25 -5.99
N LYS A 151 11.68 54.73 -7.22
CA LYS A 151 12.35 55.06 -8.53
C LYS A 151 13.88 54.77 -8.71
N SER A 152 14.49 54.82 -9.92
CA SER A 152 14.13 54.31 -11.29
C SER A 152 15.25 54.65 -12.33
N GLN A 153 15.53 53.75 -13.30
CA GLN A 153 16.18 54.02 -14.63
C GLN A 153 17.64 54.59 -14.62
N ALA A 154 18.45 54.60 -15.70
CA ALA A 154 18.60 53.73 -16.88
C ALA A 154 19.97 53.95 -17.60
N GLN A 155 20.38 52.99 -18.44
CA GLN A 155 21.18 53.12 -19.70
C GLN A 155 22.62 53.76 -19.76
N SER A 156 23.56 52.95 -20.30
CA SER A 156 24.32 53.21 -21.56
C SER A 156 25.71 53.91 -21.61
N MET A 157 26.76 53.07 -21.78
CA MET A 157 27.80 53.10 -22.87
C MET A 157 29.15 53.86 -22.78
N LEU A 158 30.16 53.16 -23.34
CA LEU A 158 31.41 53.59 -24.06
C LEU A 158 32.67 54.09 -23.30
N GLY A 159 33.81 53.41 -23.54
CA GLY A 159 35.17 53.87 -23.16
C GLY A 159 36.32 52.87 -23.40
N LYS A 160 37.07 53.06 -24.50
CA LYS A 160 38.35 52.42 -24.95
C LYS A 160 39.45 52.34 -23.86
N SER A 161 40.57 51.61 -23.91
CA SER A 161 41.47 50.99 -24.94
C SER A 161 42.44 49.99 -24.21
N ALA A 162 43.43 49.27 -24.77
CA ALA A 162 43.74 48.64 -26.08
C ALA A 162 45.13 47.88 -25.98
N ASN A 163 45.56 47.18 -27.05
CA ASN A 163 46.90 46.56 -27.30
C ASN A 163 47.33 45.37 -26.40
N GLU A 164 48.19 44.41 -26.79
CA GLU A 164 48.54 43.70 -28.06
C GLU A 164 49.38 42.44 -27.65
N VAL A 165 49.71 41.44 -28.49
CA VAL A 165 51.01 41.32 -29.22
C VAL A 165 51.10 39.95 -29.95
N LEU A 166 51.44 39.94 -31.25
CA LEU A 166 52.08 38.89 -32.13
C LEU A 166 51.49 37.44 -32.19
N LYS A 167 51.11 36.83 -33.35
CA LYS A 167 51.85 36.40 -34.60
C LYS A 167 52.74 35.14 -34.40
N TYR A 168 52.83 34.11 -35.29
CA TYR A 168 52.11 33.72 -36.54
C TYR A 168 52.33 32.18 -36.87
N PRO A 169 52.11 31.57 -38.08
CA PRO A 169 51.84 30.11 -38.26
C PRO A 169 52.91 29.45 -39.21
N PRO A 170 52.62 28.53 -40.18
CA PRO A 170 51.66 27.40 -40.32
C PRO A 170 52.38 26.05 -40.64
N ILE A 171 51.65 25.01 -41.10
CA ILE A 171 51.91 24.28 -42.38
C ILE A 171 50.82 23.21 -42.67
N GLN A 172 50.59 22.92 -43.96
CA GLN A 172 49.62 21.99 -44.56
C GLN A 172 50.39 20.94 -45.43
N PRO A 173 49.81 19.89 -46.08
CA PRO A 173 48.47 19.82 -46.70
C PRO A 173 47.73 18.45 -46.74
N ARG A 174 46.54 18.48 -47.38
CA ARG A 174 45.85 17.51 -48.28
C ARG A 174 46.36 16.04 -48.36
N GLY A 175 45.50 15.03 -48.53
CA GLY A 175 44.04 14.98 -48.70
C GLY A 175 43.56 13.92 -49.71
N LEU A 176 42.25 13.66 -49.80
CA LEU A 176 41.54 12.70 -50.69
C LEU A 176 41.85 11.20 -50.44
N GLY A 177 40.96 10.23 -50.73
CA GLY A 177 39.54 10.29 -51.10
C GLY A 177 39.05 9.00 -51.81
N HIS A 178 37.76 8.65 -51.63
CA HIS A 178 37.00 7.59 -52.37
C HIS A 178 37.39 6.10 -52.17
N ASN A 179 36.57 5.08 -52.53
CA ASN A 179 35.09 4.88 -52.44
C ASN A 179 34.72 3.39 -52.82
N ARG A 180 33.50 2.93 -52.49
CA ARG A 180 32.80 1.67 -52.96
C ARG A 180 33.39 0.33 -52.46
N ASN A 181 32.61 -0.58 -51.83
CA ASN A 181 31.58 -1.52 -52.33
C ASN A 181 32.17 -2.73 -53.14
N HIS A 182 31.67 -3.97 -53.12
CA HIS A 182 30.29 -4.50 -52.96
C HIS A 182 30.25 -6.00 -52.48
N THR A 183 29.22 -6.41 -51.70
CA THR A 183 28.40 -7.68 -51.70
C THR A 183 28.97 -9.07 -52.15
N HIS A 184 28.54 -10.29 -51.71
CA HIS A 184 27.29 -10.80 -51.09
C HIS A 184 27.37 -12.32 -50.66
N ILE A 185 26.43 -12.84 -49.81
CA ILE A 185 25.81 -14.22 -49.83
C ILE A 185 26.70 -15.45 -49.40
N ARG A 186 26.27 -16.55 -48.71
CA ARG A 186 24.99 -17.09 -48.14
C ARG A 186 25.24 -18.12 -46.96
N LYS A 187 24.18 -18.38 -46.15
CA LYS A 187 23.72 -19.58 -45.35
C LYS A 187 24.57 -20.90 -45.29
N ALA A 188 24.47 -21.81 -44.28
CA ALA A 188 23.85 -21.87 -42.92
C ALA A 188 24.11 -23.25 -42.20
N HIS A 189 23.53 -23.45 -40.99
CA HIS A 189 23.13 -24.73 -40.30
C HIS A 189 24.07 -25.43 -39.26
N PRO A 190 23.53 -26.28 -38.33
CA PRO A 190 23.93 -26.23 -36.89
C PRO A 190 24.05 -27.59 -36.09
N LYS A 191 24.14 -27.46 -34.75
CA LYS A 191 23.89 -28.43 -33.64
C LYS A 191 25.04 -29.37 -33.18
N LEU A 192 24.97 -29.73 -31.89
CA LEU A 192 25.86 -30.58 -31.09
C LEU A 192 25.04 -31.27 -29.96
N PRO A 193 25.30 -32.54 -29.59
CA PRO A 193 24.53 -33.28 -28.55
C PRO A 193 25.28 -33.51 -27.21
N THR A 194 24.65 -34.29 -26.32
CA THR A 194 24.88 -34.42 -24.86
C THR A 194 25.47 -35.80 -24.45
N VAL A 195 25.84 -36.02 -23.15
CA VAL A 195 25.46 -37.16 -22.25
C VAL A 195 26.54 -37.65 -21.23
N ALA A 196 26.17 -37.60 -19.93
CA ALA A 196 26.45 -38.48 -18.75
C ALA A 196 27.85 -38.95 -18.25
N ALA A 197 27.87 -39.39 -16.98
CA ALA A 197 28.95 -40.09 -16.24
C ALA A 197 28.38 -40.91 -15.03
N PRO A 198 29.02 -42.00 -14.53
CA PRO A 198 28.54 -42.74 -13.33
C PRO A 198 29.57 -43.17 -12.24
N ALA A 199 29.12 -43.10 -10.97
CA ALA A 199 29.27 -44.03 -9.80
C ALA A 199 30.61 -44.58 -9.21
N GLN A 200 30.74 -44.44 -7.86
CA GLN A 200 31.26 -45.37 -6.80
C GLN A 200 32.73 -45.92 -6.86
N GLY A 201 33.53 -46.13 -5.78
CA GLY A 201 33.44 -45.95 -4.30
C GLY A 201 34.80 -45.44 -3.71
N SER A 202 35.38 -45.81 -2.55
CA SER A 202 35.01 -46.65 -1.35
C SER A 202 35.99 -46.36 -0.15
N ASN A 203 35.97 -47.16 0.94
CA ASN A 203 36.76 -47.07 2.22
C ASN A 203 37.63 -48.37 2.45
N PRO A 204 38.47 -48.59 3.52
CA PRO A 204 38.56 -47.93 4.86
C PRO A 204 39.98 -47.72 5.51
N ASP A 205 39.97 -47.41 6.83
CA ASP A 205 40.98 -47.63 7.91
C ASP A 205 41.69 -46.42 8.61
N SER A 206 42.25 -46.70 9.82
CA SER A 206 42.49 -45.78 10.97
C SER A 206 43.75 -46.24 11.77
N PRO A 207 44.15 -45.72 12.99
CA PRO A 207 43.66 -44.62 13.84
C PRO A 207 44.77 -43.73 14.52
N PHE A 208 44.39 -42.85 15.47
CA PHE A 208 45.19 -42.13 16.52
C PHE A 208 46.47 -41.32 16.12
N TYR A 209 46.61 -40.03 16.46
CA TYR A 209 46.93 -39.54 17.81
C TYR A 209 46.69 -38.03 18.00
N GLN A 210 46.70 -37.53 19.25
CA GLN A 210 46.61 -36.09 19.58
C GLN A 210 47.99 -35.41 19.68
N THR A 211 48.10 -34.12 19.31
CA THR A 211 49.00 -33.14 19.97
C THR A 211 48.65 -31.69 19.57
N LYS A 212 49.05 -30.70 20.39
CA LYS A 212 48.83 -29.27 20.13
C LYS A 212 50.09 -28.58 19.60
N LYS A 213 49.91 -27.75 18.56
CA LYS A 213 50.73 -26.60 18.06
C LYS A 213 52.19 -26.45 18.52
N PRO A 214 53.09 -26.12 17.58
CA PRO A 214 53.66 -24.76 17.57
C PRO A 214 53.22 -23.90 16.36
N ALA A 215 53.81 -22.71 16.20
CA ALA A 215 53.41 -21.67 15.26
C ALA A 215 54.03 -21.79 13.86
N SER A 216 53.47 -21.05 12.89
CA SER A 216 53.94 -20.92 11.50
C SER A 216 54.39 -19.48 11.19
N PRO A 217 55.19 -19.23 10.13
CA PRO A 217 55.86 -17.94 9.92
C PRO A 217 54.93 -16.78 9.47
N PRO A 218 55.43 -15.52 9.44
CA PRO A 218 54.66 -14.37 8.98
C PRO A 218 54.23 -14.46 7.51
N LEU A 219 52.99 -14.07 7.24
CA LEU A 219 52.47 -13.89 5.88
C LEU A 219 53.04 -12.59 5.25
N PRO A 220 53.20 -12.54 3.91
CA PRO A 220 53.71 -11.36 3.23
C PRO A 220 52.76 -10.15 3.35
N PRO A 221 53.29 -8.91 3.31
CA PRO A 221 52.51 -7.72 3.55
C PRO A 221 51.57 -7.38 2.39
N GLY A 222 50.32 -7.05 2.72
CA GLY A 222 49.50 -6.16 1.92
C GLY A 222 49.07 -6.65 0.53
N LEU A 223 48.12 -7.59 0.49
CA LEU A 223 47.02 -7.42 -0.48
C LEU A 223 46.22 -6.19 -0.02
N GLU A 224 46.61 -5.01 -0.50
CA GLU A 224 45.79 -3.83 -0.33
C GLU A 224 44.41 -4.10 -0.95
N VAL A 225 43.37 -4.01 -0.12
CA VAL A 225 42.04 -3.72 -0.63
C VAL A 225 42.17 -2.37 -1.33
N ARG A 226 42.21 -2.39 -2.68
CA ARG A 226 42.23 -1.17 -3.50
C ARG A 226 41.10 -0.27 -2.98
N LYS A 227 41.46 0.82 -2.30
CA LYS A 227 40.50 1.87 -1.96
C LYS A 227 39.90 2.32 -3.28
N GLU A 228 38.60 2.10 -3.45
CA GLU A 228 37.87 2.55 -4.64
C GLU A 228 38.09 4.06 -4.74
N GLN A 229 38.84 4.46 -5.77
CA GLN A 229 39.32 5.82 -5.90
C GLN A 229 38.10 6.70 -6.23
N LEU A 230 37.57 7.35 -5.20
CA LEU A 230 36.40 8.20 -5.28
C LEU A 230 36.57 9.18 -6.44
N GLN A 231 35.72 9.04 -7.45
CA GLN A 231 35.82 9.82 -8.70
C GLN A 231 35.77 11.33 -8.42
N CYS A 232 35.08 11.72 -7.34
CA CYS A 232 35.12 13.05 -6.77
C CYS A 232 34.89 12.99 -5.25
N GLU A 233 35.24 14.07 -4.54
CA GLU A 233 34.84 14.26 -3.14
C GLU A 233 33.30 14.43 -3.02
N ILE A 234 32.68 13.69 -2.12
CA ILE A 234 31.23 13.72 -1.88
C ILE A 234 30.91 14.56 -0.65
N SER A 235 30.31 15.74 -0.87
CA SER A 235 29.98 16.70 0.19
C SER A 235 28.48 17.04 0.29
N GLY A 236 27.65 16.52 -0.62
CA GLY A 236 26.20 16.71 -0.60
C GLY A 236 25.52 15.87 0.49
N LYS A 237 24.75 16.51 1.38
CA LYS A 237 24.05 15.84 2.50
C LYS A 237 23.09 14.75 2.03
N GLU A 238 22.36 15.03 0.96
CA GLU A 238 21.50 14.11 0.22
C GLU A 238 22.25 12.84 -0.20
N ALA A 239 23.33 12.97 -0.97
CA ALA A 239 24.13 11.84 -1.44
C ALA A 239 24.76 11.04 -0.28
N ILE A 240 25.26 11.71 0.77
CA ILE A 240 25.79 11.04 1.97
C ILE A 240 24.68 10.24 2.69
N SER A 241 23.47 10.79 2.78
CA SER A 241 22.29 10.12 3.34
C SER A 241 21.81 8.95 2.48
N ALA A 242 21.91 9.02 1.15
CA ALA A 242 21.63 7.89 0.27
C ALA A 242 22.67 6.77 0.45
N LEU A 243 23.97 7.12 0.47
CA LEU A 243 25.08 6.17 0.61
C LEU A 243 25.09 5.42 1.96
N SER A 244 24.57 6.03 3.04
CA SER A 244 24.46 5.35 4.35
C SER A 244 23.25 4.42 4.46
N ARG A 245 22.26 4.54 3.57
CA ARG A 245 21.01 3.75 3.55
C ARG A 245 20.95 2.70 2.44
N ALA A 246 21.67 2.90 1.34
CA ALA A 246 21.74 1.97 0.22
C ALA A 246 22.36 0.63 0.63
N LYS A 247 21.76 -0.49 0.19
CA LYS A 247 22.03 -1.83 0.74
C LYS A 247 23.13 -2.54 -0.03
N SER A 248 23.02 -2.60 -1.36
CA SER A 248 24.02 -3.21 -2.24
C SER A 248 25.29 -2.35 -2.31
N ARG A 249 26.39 -2.92 -2.82
CA ARG A 249 27.62 -2.14 -3.13
C ARG A 249 27.45 -1.42 -4.47
N GLU A 250 26.69 -2.04 -5.37
CA GLU A 250 26.42 -1.67 -6.74
C GLU A 250 25.61 -0.37 -6.79
N CYS A 251 24.52 -0.28 -6.01
CA CYS A 251 23.73 0.95 -5.85
C CYS A 251 24.56 2.08 -5.22
N ARG A 252 25.43 1.77 -4.24
CA ARG A 252 26.36 2.76 -3.67
C ARG A 252 27.35 3.27 -4.71
N GLN A 253 27.98 2.40 -5.49
CA GLN A 253 28.89 2.77 -6.57
C GLN A 253 28.20 3.68 -7.63
N GLN A 254 26.97 3.33 -8.01
CA GLN A 254 26.18 4.12 -8.96
C GLN A 254 25.80 5.50 -8.39
N ILE A 255 25.43 5.59 -7.11
CA ILE A 255 25.16 6.87 -6.43
C ILE A 255 26.39 7.79 -6.46
N VAL A 256 27.60 7.25 -6.24
CA VAL A 256 28.86 8.02 -6.38
C VAL A 256 29.05 8.52 -7.80
N GLU A 257 28.94 7.64 -8.79
CA GLU A 257 29.16 7.96 -10.21
C GLU A 257 28.19 9.06 -10.71
N VAL A 258 26.90 8.93 -10.38
CA VAL A 258 25.86 9.89 -10.76
C VAL A 258 26.06 11.24 -10.06
N TYR A 259 26.42 11.23 -8.77
CA TYR A 259 26.74 12.46 -8.04
C TYR A 259 27.96 13.18 -8.64
N CYS A 260 29.04 12.46 -8.97
CA CYS A 260 30.25 13.07 -9.51
C CYS A 260 30.05 13.63 -10.92
N LYS A 261 29.40 12.90 -11.83
CA LYS A 261 29.04 13.41 -13.17
C LYS A 261 28.13 14.65 -13.11
N HIS A 262 27.28 14.76 -12.08
CA HIS A 262 26.49 15.96 -11.85
C HIS A 262 27.32 17.11 -11.28
N LYS A 263 28.23 16.85 -10.34
CA LYS A 263 29.18 17.82 -9.76
C LYS A 263 30.12 18.42 -10.84
N GLU A 264 30.50 17.62 -11.83
CA GLU A 264 31.28 18.01 -13.00
C GLU A 264 30.46 18.75 -14.07
N GLY A 265 29.13 18.79 -13.95
CA GLY A 265 28.23 19.41 -14.94
C GLY A 265 28.06 18.60 -16.23
N THR A 266 28.52 17.35 -16.30
CA THR A 266 28.46 16.50 -17.50
C THR A 266 27.15 15.71 -17.63
N LEU A 267 26.41 15.52 -16.53
CA LEU A 267 25.20 14.69 -16.48
C LEU A 267 23.94 15.35 -17.09
N MET A 268 23.64 16.60 -16.68
CA MET A 268 22.36 17.26 -16.98
C MET A 268 22.49 18.30 -18.12
N PRO A 269 21.55 18.36 -19.07
CA PRO A 269 21.53 19.41 -20.10
C PRO A 269 21.25 20.77 -19.46
N GLN A 270 22.00 21.82 -19.85
CA GLN A 270 21.83 23.17 -19.31
C GLN A 270 20.88 24.05 -20.12
N LYS A 271 20.85 23.85 -21.45
CA LYS A 271 19.99 24.53 -22.41
C LYS A 271 19.51 23.51 -23.45
N VAL A 272 18.29 23.67 -23.95
CA VAL A 272 17.64 22.77 -24.91
C VAL A 272 16.85 23.62 -25.91
N PRO A 273 16.85 23.32 -27.23
CA PRO A 273 16.04 24.05 -28.20
C PRO A 273 14.55 23.69 -28.11
N ARG A 274 13.71 24.69 -28.35
CA ARG A 274 12.27 24.56 -28.59
C ARG A 274 12.03 24.63 -30.10
N TYR A 275 11.30 23.67 -30.64
CA TYR A 275 10.91 23.55 -32.05
C TYR A 275 9.43 23.92 -32.30
N CYS A 276 8.63 24.03 -31.24
CA CYS A 276 7.25 24.50 -31.32
C CYS A 276 7.20 25.97 -31.82
N PRO A 277 6.49 26.27 -32.93
CA PRO A 277 6.41 27.62 -33.48
C PRO A 277 5.47 28.56 -32.73
N ALA A 278 4.64 28.06 -31.81
CA ALA A 278 3.74 28.88 -31.00
C ALA A 278 4.50 29.54 -29.83
N GLU A 279 4.18 30.80 -29.53
CA GLU A 279 4.78 31.58 -28.43
C GLU A 279 4.37 31.08 -27.02
N GLY A 280 3.42 30.15 -26.93
CA GLY A 280 2.95 29.59 -25.67
C GLY A 280 2.46 28.15 -25.83
N LYS A 281 1.46 27.77 -25.02
CA LYS A 281 0.77 26.48 -25.16
C LYS A 281 -0.33 26.58 -26.20
N ALA A 282 -0.36 25.66 -27.15
CA ALA A 282 -1.60 25.34 -27.84
C ALA A 282 -2.48 24.49 -26.93
N ASN A 283 -3.80 24.69 -27.01
CA ASN A 283 -4.79 23.83 -26.38
C ASN A 283 -5.99 23.73 -27.32
N VAL A 284 -6.13 22.63 -28.04
CA VAL A 284 -7.23 22.43 -28.98
C VAL A 284 -8.48 22.06 -28.19
N ASN A 285 -9.48 22.95 -28.21
CA ASN A 285 -10.78 22.67 -27.62
C ASN A 285 -11.50 21.60 -28.45
N VAL A 286 -11.83 20.47 -27.82
CA VAL A 286 -12.56 19.36 -28.43
C VAL A 286 -14.03 19.43 -28.02
N GLN A 287 -14.93 19.46 -29.01
CA GLN A 287 -16.37 19.38 -28.81
C GLN A 287 -16.83 17.93 -28.66
N TRP A 288 -17.96 17.73 -27.99
CA TRP A 288 -18.57 16.41 -27.73
C TRP A 288 -20.06 16.47 -28.01
N ASP A 289 -20.44 16.02 -29.21
CA ASP A 289 -21.82 15.77 -29.61
C ASP A 289 -21.98 14.26 -29.78
N GLU A 290 -22.92 13.64 -29.07
CA GLU A 290 -23.04 12.16 -29.05
C GLU A 290 -23.62 11.59 -30.35
N ASP A 291 -24.29 12.41 -31.16
CA ASP A 291 -24.94 12.03 -32.42
C ASP A 291 -24.04 12.18 -33.67
N ALA A 292 -22.79 12.62 -33.51
CA ALA A 292 -21.91 12.98 -34.62
C ALA A 292 -21.28 11.76 -35.33
N SER A 293 -22.05 11.12 -36.22
CA SER A 293 -21.63 10.01 -37.10
C SER A 293 -20.71 10.43 -38.26
N ASP A 294 -19.53 10.98 -37.93
CA ASP A 294 -18.48 11.30 -38.91
C ASP A 294 -17.94 10.04 -39.60
N ALA A 295 -17.92 10.05 -40.94
CA ALA A 295 -17.52 8.91 -41.79
C ALA A 295 -15.99 8.61 -41.80
N SER A 296 -15.30 8.87 -40.69
CA SER A 296 -13.88 8.53 -40.52
C SER A 296 -13.70 7.02 -40.32
N PRO A 297 -12.70 6.37 -40.94
CA PRO A 297 -12.45 4.94 -40.73
C PRO A 297 -12.12 4.67 -39.24
N PRO A 298 -12.51 3.52 -38.68
CA PRO A 298 -12.33 3.23 -37.25
C PRO A 298 -10.84 3.09 -36.88
N VAL A 299 -10.41 3.77 -35.82
CA VAL A 299 -9.05 3.62 -35.27
C VAL A 299 -8.83 2.27 -34.59
N ARG A 300 -7.59 1.78 -34.67
CA ARG A 300 -7.11 0.58 -33.98
C ARG A 300 -6.24 0.99 -32.80
N ILE A 301 -6.58 0.52 -31.60
CA ILE A 301 -5.94 0.97 -30.36
C ILE A 301 -4.88 -0.03 -29.90
N ALA A 302 -3.71 0.46 -29.49
CA ALA A 302 -2.73 -0.28 -28.71
C ALA A 302 -2.85 0.08 -27.22
N PHE A 303 -3.45 -0.81 -26.44
CA PHE A 303 -3.52 -0.70 -25.00
C PHE A 303 -2.23 -1.24 -24.37
N VAL A 304 -1.50 -0.40 -23.64
CA VAL A 304 -0.39 -0.82 -22.77
C VAL A 304 -0.91 -0.95 -21.35
N LEU A 305 -1.01 -2.20 -20.90
CA LEU A 305 -1.55 -2.55 -19.59
C LEU A 305 -0.38 -2.76 -18.62
N VAL A 306 -0.27 -1.89 -17.61
CA VAL A 306 0.87 -1.85 -16.67
C VAL A 306 0.39 -2.36 -15.30
N VAL A 307 0.73 -3.60 -14.95
CA VAL A 307 0.05 -4.33 -13.86
C VAL A 307 1.01 -4.94 -12.84
N HIS A 308 0.55 -4.98 -11.59
CA HIS A 308 1.29 -5.52 -10.44
C HIS A 308 0.31 -5.99 -9.36
N GLY A 309 0.83 -6.69 -8.34
CA GLY A 309 0.03 -7.19 -7.21
C GLY A 309 -0.66 -8.52 -7.51
N ARG A 310 -1.84 -8.72 -6.92
CA ARG A 310 -2.53 -10.03 -6.85
C ARG A 310 -3.93 -10.09 -7.48
N ALA A 311 -4.49 -8.96 -7.89
CA ALA A 311 -5.88 -8.81 -8.35
C ALA A 311 -6.15 -9.36 -9.78
N SER A 312 -5.75 -10.60 -10.05
CA SER A 312 -5.83 -11.26 -11.36
C SER A 312 -7.26 -11.31 -11.93
N ARG A 313 -8.26 -11.62 -11.11
CA ARG A 313 -9.67 -11.67 -11.54
C ARG A 313 -10.24 -10.29 -11.89
N GLN A 314 -9.86 -9.24 -11.16
CA GLN A 314 -10.25 -7.87 -11.49
C GLN A 314 -9.55 -7.39 -12.77
N PHE A 315 -8.27 -7.75 -12.97
CA PHE A 315 -7.58 -7.50 -14.23
C PHE A 315 -8.23 -8.23 -15.42
N GLN A 316 -8.62 -9.49 -15.26
CA GLN A 316 -9.36 -10.25 -16.26
C GLN A 316 -10.71 -9.58 -16.56
N ARG A 317 -11.46 -9.15 -15.54
CA ARG A 317 -12.73 -8.42 -15.71
C ARG A 317 -12.56 -7.10 -16.49
N LEU A 318 -11.53 -6.30 -16.15
CA LEU A 318 -11.14 -5.11 -16.91
C LEU A 318 -10.82 -5.44 -18.37
N PHE A 319 -9.97 -6.45 -18.60
CA PHE A 319 -9.61 -6.91 -19.94
C PHE A 319 -10.86 -7.32 -20.74
N LYS A 320 -11.79 -8.07 -20.12
CA LYS A 320 -13.08 -8.47 -20.72
C LYS A 320 -13.88 -7.26 -21.20
N ALA A 321 -13.96 -6.20 -20.39
CA ALA A 321 -14.67 -4.96 -20.72
C ALA A 321 -14.02 -4.17 -21.88
N ILE A 322 -12.69 -4.12 -21.98
CA ILE A 322 -11.96 -3.34 -23.00
C ILE A 322 -11.58 -4.13 -24.27
N TYR A 323 -11.76 -5.45 -24.30
CA TYR A 323 -11.31 -6.29 -25.40
C TYR A 323 -12.15 -6.13 -26.68
N HIS A 324 -11.47 -5.96 -27.82
CA HIS A 324 -12.06 -6.11 -29.15
C HIS A 324 -11.00 -6.67 -30.13
N THR A 325 -11.41 -7.52 -31.08
CA THR A 325 -10.49 -8.19 -32.02
C THR A 325 -9.69 -7.24 -32.92
N SER A 326 -10.21 -6.04 -33.22
CA SER A 326 -9.47 -5.04 -34.01
C SER A 326 -8.34 -4.35 -33.25
N HIS A 327 -8.37 -4.34 -31.91
CA HIS A 327 -7.39 -3.67 -31.06
C HIS A 327 -6.24 -4.60 -30.67
N TYR A 328 -5.24 -4.03 -30.00
CA TYR A 328 -4.02 -4.70 -29.59
C TYR A 328 -3.74 -4.44 -28.10
N TYR A 329 -3.20 -5.45 -27.40
CA TYR A 329 -2.99 -5.39 -25.96
C TYR A 329 -1.56 -5.85 -25.62
N TYR A 330 -0.71 -4.92 -25.18
CA TYR A 330 0.66 -5.21 -24.76
C TYR A 330 0.77 -5.06 -23.25
N ILE A 331 1.08 -6.16 -22.55
CA ILE A 331 0.93 -6.25 -21.09
C ILE A 331 2.31 -6.29 -20.44
N HIS A 332 2.63 -5.26 -19.66
CA HIS A 332 3.78 -5.25 -18.76
C HIS A 332 3.35 -5.72 -17.37
N VAL A 333 4.05 -6.72 -16.84
CA VAL A 333 3.83 -7.18 -15.46
C VAL A 333 5.09 -6.95 -14.64
N ASP A 334 4.95 -6.18 -13.56
CA ASP A 334 6.06 -5.83 -12.66
C ASP A 334 6.88 -7.07 -12.27
N GLN A 335 8.20 -6.94 -12.28
CA GLN A 335 9.15 -8.04 -12.05
C GLN A 335 8.93 -8.78 -10.72
N ARG A 336 8.32 -8.14 -9.72
CA ARG A 336 8.02 -8.72 -8.40
C ARG A 336 6.68 -9.49 -8.37
N SER A 337 5.82 -9.33 -9.37
CA SER A 337 4.45 -9.88 -9.39
C SER A 337 4.38 -11.19 -10.19
N ASN A 338 5.09 -12.24 -9.75
CA ASN A 338 5.24 -13.50 -10.51
C ASN A 338 3.94 -14.29 -10.68
N TYR A 339 3.10 -14.39 -9.63
CA TYR A 339 1.74 -14.95 -9.74
C TYR A 339 0.96 -14.29 -10.89
N LEU A 340 0.81 -12.95 -10.86
CA LEU A 340 0.08 -12.22 -11.88
C LEU A 340 0.69 -12.37 -13.28
N HIS A 341 2.01 -12.52 -13.38
CA HIS A 341 2.68 -12.79 -14.65
C HIS A 341 2.28 -14.15 -15.24
N ARG A 342 2.19 -15.21 -14.42
CA ARG A 342 1.68 -16.53 -14.85
C ARG A 342 0.25 -16.43 -15.39
N GLU A 343 -0.63 -15.76 -14.64
CA GLU A 343 -2.03 -15.55 -15.04
C GLU A 343 -2.15 -14.75 -16.36
N VAL A 344 -1.32 -13.72 -16.52
CA VAL A 344 -1.27 -12.87 -17.72
C VAL A 344 -0.73 -13.62 -18.94
N VAL A 345 0.27 -14.48 -18.79
CA VAL A 345 0.78 -15.34 -19.89
C VAL A 345 -0.28 -16.37 -20.32
N SER A 346 -1.02 -16.96 -19.36
CA SER A 346 -2.15 -17.88 -19.61
C SER A 346 -3.39 -17.18 -20.20
N LEU A 347 -3.51 -15.86 -20.03
CA LEU A 347 -4.47 -15.03 -20.75
C LEU A 347 -3.98 -14.77 -22.19
N ALA A 348 -2.75 -14.30 -22.36
CA ALA A 348 -2.22 -13.88 -23.66
C ALA A 348 -2.15 -15.02 -24.68
N SER A 349 -1.84 -16.25 -24.25
CA SER A 349 -1.80 -17.43 -25.12
C SER A 349 -3.14 -17.77 -25.82
N ARG A 350 -4.26 -17.20 -25.35
CA ARG A 350 -5.61 -17.44 -25.88
C ARG A 350 -6.08 -16.42 -26.92
N TYR A 351 -5.33 -15.34 -27.17
CA TYR A 351 -5.76 -14.24 -28.05
C TYR A 351 -4.60 -13.74 -28.94
N PRO A 352 -4.71 -13.81 -30.29
CA PRO A 352 -3.59 -13.48 -31.19
C PRO A 352 -3.20 -11.99 -31.20
N ASN A 353 -4.09 -11.12 -30.71
CA ASN A 353 -3.89 -9.67 -30.57
C ASN A 353 -3.42 -9.26 -29.15
N VAL A 354 -2.97 -10.20 -28.33
CA VAL A 354 -2.43 -9.96 -26.99
C VAL A 354 -0.98 -10.43 -26.91
N ARG A 355 -0.10 -9.61 -26.33
CA ARG A 355 1.32 -9.91 -26.11
C ARG A 355 1.73 -9.49 -24.69
N VAL A 356 2.68 -10.18 -24.10
CA VAL A 356 3.30 -9.83 -22.81
C VAL A 356 4.70 -9.30 -23.07
N THR A 357 5.16 -8.29 -22.32
CA THR A 357 6.54 -7.78 -22.48
C THR A 357 7.54 -8.89 -22.12
N PRO A 358 8.47 -9.29 -23.02
CA PRO A 358 9.44 -10.35 -22.72
C PRO A 358 10.51 -9.90 -21.71
N TRP A 359 10.62 -8.59 -21.52
CA TRP A 359 11.37 -7.93 -20.46
C TRP A 359 10.39 -7.45 -19.37
N ARG A 360 10.82 -7.44 -18.12
CA ARG A 360 10.04 -6.95 -16.96
C ARG A 360 10.91 -5.98 -16.16
N MET A 361 10.28 -5.08 -15.42
CA MET A 361 10.95 -4.08 -14.56
C MET A 361 10.23 -4.02 -13.21
N ALA A 362 10.95 -3.70 -12.15
CA ALA A 362 10.37 -3.39 -10.85
C ALA A 362 9.92 -1.92 -10.83
N THR A 363 8.79 -1.64 -11.48
CA THR A 363 8.18 -0.29 -11.58
C THR A 363 7.66 0.18 -10.22
N ILE A 364 8.55 0.75 -9.42
CA ILE A 364 8.23 1.33 -8.11
C ILE A 364 7.43 2.63 -8.23
N TRP A 365 6.68 2.99 -7.17
CA TRP A 365 5.97 4.27 -7.14
C TRP A 365 6.96 5.43 -7.30
N GLY A 366 6.70 6.33 -8.25
CA GLY A 366 7.59 7.45 -8.56
C GLY A 366 8.88 7.09 -9.33
N GLY A 367 9.12 5.81 -9.64
CA GLY A 367 10.33 5.32 -10.28
C GLY A 367 10.64 5.94 -11.65
N ALA A 368 11.93 6.15 -11.92
CA ALA A 368 12.44 6.46 -13.24
C ALA A 368 12.10 5.35 -14.26
N SER A 369 12.12 4.10 -13.80
CA SER A 369 11.82 2.88 -14.58
C SER A 369 10.44 2.88 -15.24
N LEU A 370 9.45 3.64 -14.72
CA LEU A 370 8.13 3.75 -15.33
C LEU A 370 8.18 4.43 -16.71
N LEU A 371 9.00 5.49 -16.89
CA LEU A 371 9.19 6.10 -18.20
C LEU A 371 9.98 5.19 -19.13
N THR A 372 11.04 4.53 -18.62
CA THR A 372 11.84 3.58 -19.41
C THR A 372 10.99 2.42 -19.93
N MET A 373 10.05 1.92 -19.11
CA MET A 373 9.04 0.94 -19.50
C MET A 373 8.14 1.47 -20.62
N TYR A 374 7.59 2.69 -20.50
CA TYR A 374 6.75 3.27 -21.54
C TYR A 374 7.51 3.47 -22.87
N LEU A 375 8.71 4.06 -22.83
CA LEU A 375 9.52 4.30 -24.03
C LEU A 375 9.89 3.00 -24.74
N ARG A 376 10.27 1.95 -24.00
CA ARG A 376 10.56 0.64 -24.58
C ARG A 376 9.31 -0.07 -25.10
N SER A 377 8.16 0.09 -24.44
CA SER A 377 6.88 -0.43 -24.94
C SER A 377 6.46 0.25 -26.24
N MET A 378 6.75 1.54 -26.39
CA MET A 378 6.52 2.31 -27.62
C MET A 378 7.46 1.85 -28.75
N GLU A 379 8.74 1.63 -28.46
CA GLU A 379 9.73 1.08 -29.40
C GLU A 379 9.32 -0.33 -29.89
N ASP A 380 9.00 -1.23 -28.97
CA ASP A 380 8.47 -2.57 -29.26
C ASP A 380 7.23 -2.48 -30.17
N LEU A 381 6.23 -1.66 -29.79
CA LEU A 381 4.97 -1.48 -30.55
C LEU A 381 5.16 -0.86 -31.94
N LEU A 382 6.17 -0.01 -32.15
CA LEU A 382 6.50 0.52 -33.48
C LEU A 382 7.16 -0.55 -34.35
N SER A 383 7.96 -1.45 -33.75
CA SER A 383 8.65 -2.54 -34.46
C SER A 383 7.73 -3.70 -34.89
N MET A 384 6.58 -3.88 -34.24
CA MET A 384 5.59 -4.91 -34.57
C MET A 384 4.85 -4.56 -35.87
N ALA A 385 5.45 -4.95 -37.01
CA ALA A 385 4.92 -4.67 -38.35
C ALA A 385 3.53 -5.31 -38.63
N ASP A 386 3.14 -6.32 -37.86
CA ASP A 386 1.80 -6.93 -37.92
C ASP A 386 0.74 -6.15 -37.10
N TRP A 387 1.16 -5.17 -36.30
CA TRP A 387 0.30 -4.39 -35.41
C TRP A 387 0.09 -2.95 -35.94
N SER A 388 -0.92 -2.78 -36.77
CA SER A 388 -1.34 -1.50 -37.37
C SER A 388 -2.24 -0.70 -36.40
N TRP A 389 -1.66 -0.12 -35.35
CA TRP A 389 -2.36 0.74 -34.39
C TRP A 389 -2.20 2.24 -34.70
N ASP A 390 -3.20 3.04 -34.31
CA ASP A 390 -3.25 4.51 -34.44
C ASP A 390 -2.96 5.25 -33.12
N PHE A 391 -3.43 4.69 -31.99
CA PHE A 391 -3.30 5.29 -30.65
C PHE A 391 -2.64 4.35 -29.66
N PHE A 392 -1.79 4.92 -28.80
CA PHE A 392 -1.27 4.35 -27.57
C PHE A 392 -2.16 4.80 -26.40
N ILE A 393 -2.66 3.86 -25.58
CA ILE A 393 -3.39 4.14 -24.33
C ILE A 393 -2.78 3.34 -23.18
N ASN A 394 -2.37 4.00 -22.09
CA ASN A 394 -1.95 3.31 -20.88
C ASN A 394 -3.09 3.08 -19.89
N LEU A 395 -3.16 1.90 -19.27
CA LEU A 395 -4.09 1.57 -18.18
C LEU A 395 -3.38 0.76 -17.09
N SER A 396 -3.80 0.93 -15.84
CA SER A 396 -3.44 0.02 -14.74
C SER A 396 -4.54 -1.02 -14.49
N ALA A 397 -4.25 -2.07 -13.72
CA ALA A 397 -5.26 -3.04 -13.26
C ALA A 397 -6.37 -2.42 -12.38
N ALA A 398 -6.22 -1.16 -11.96
CA ALA A 398 -7.18 -0.40 -11.16
C ALA A 398 -7.88 0.73 -11.96
N ASP A 399 -7.73 0.78 -13.28
CA ASP A 399 -8.58 1.60 -14.16
C ASP A 399 -9.84 0.81 -14.56
N TYR A 400 -10.92 1.48 -14.97
CA TYR A 400 -12.08 0.84 -15.63
C TYR A 400 -12.68 1.78 -16.70
N PRO A 401 -13.22 1.28 -17.82
CA PRO A 401 -13.98 2.10 -18.75
C PRO A 401 -15.25 2.67 -18.10
N ILE A 402 -15.65 3.88 -18.52
CA ILE A 402 -16.90 4.56 -18.13
C ILE A 402 -17.78 4.94 -19.33
N ARG A 403 -17.38 4.52 -20.54
CA ARG A 403 -18.08 4.64 -21.83
C ARG A 403 -17.78 3.38 -22.66
N THR A 404 -18.54 3.11 -23.71
CA THR A 404 -18.35 1.88 -24.51
C THR A 404 -17.11 1.95 -25.42
N ASN A 405 -16.67 0.79 -25.93
CA ASN A 405 -15.63 0.70 -26.95
C ASN A 405 -15.96 1.57 -28.17
N ASP A 406 -17.22 1.57 -28.58
CA ASP A 406 -17.63 2.13 -29.87
C ASP A 406 -17.69 3.66 -29.80
N GLN A 407 -18.12 4.20 -28.65
CA GLN A 407 -17.98 5.61 -28.32
C GLN A 407 -16.50 6.06 -28.31
N LEU A 408 -15.59 5.22 -27.79
CA LEU A 408 -14.15 5.52 -27.76
C LEU A 408 -13.54 5.51 -29.17
N VAL A 409 -13.88 4.52 -29.98
CA VAL A 409 -13.41 4.41 -31.37
C VAL A 409 -13.96 5.54 -32.24
N ALA A 410 -15.24 5.90 -32.11
CA ALA A 410 -15.83 7.03 -32.85
C ALA A 410 -15.11 8.35 -32.55
N PHE A 411 -14.96 8.68 -31.26
CA PHE A 411 -14.28 9.90 -30.82
C PHE A 411 -12.82 9.97 -31.27
N LEU A 412 -12.05 8.90 -31.07
CA LEU A 412 -10.64 8.85 -31.46
C LEU A 412 -10.47 8.81 -32.99
N SER A 413 -11.46 8.34 -33.75
CA SER A 413 -11.44 8.41 -35.22
C SER A 413 -11.62 9.84 -35.71
N LYS A 414 -12.54 10.60 -35.12
CA LYS A 414 -12.74 12.04 -35.38
C LYS A 414 -11.50 12.88 -35.02
N TYR A 415 -10.82 12.56 -33.92
CA TYR A 415 -9.68 13.32 -33.40
C TYR A 415 -8.31 12.63 -33.56
N ARG A 416 -8.13 11.80 -34.61
CA ARG A 416 -6.93 10.93 -34.78
C ARG A 416 -5.58 11.65 -34.70
N ASN A 417 -5.49 12.89 -35.15
CA ASN A 417 -4.24 13.65 -35.18
C ASN A 417 -3.89 14.34 -33.84
N MET A 418 -4.76 14.25 -32.82
CA MET A 418 -4.58 14.92 -31.53
C MET A 418 -3.83 14.05 -30.51
N ASN A 419 -3.30 14.68 -29.46
CA ASN A 419 -2.69 14.03 -28.30
C ASN A 419 -3.41 14.48 -27.01
N PHE A 420 -3.92 13.52 -26.25
CA PHE A 420 -4.79 13.74 -25.10
C PHE A 420 -4.01 13.56 -23.80
N ILE A 421 -3.59 14.67 -23.19
CA ILE A 421 -2.73 14.68 -22.01
C ILE A 421 -3.19 15.80 -21.08
N LYS A 422 -3.12 15.60 -19.75
CA LYS A 422 -3.66 16.56 -18.78
C LYS A 422 -2.56 17.28 -18.03
N SER A 423 -2.48 18.58 -18.19
CA SER A 423 -1.61 19.49 -17.44
C SER A 423 -2.17 19.77 -16.03
N HIS A 424 -1.30 20.26 -15.14
CA HIS A 424 -1.62 20.51 -13.74
C HIS A 424 -2.48 21.77 -13.49
N GLY A 425 -2.60 22.67 -14.48
CA GLY A 425 -3.54 23.81 -14.50
C GLY A 425 -3.34 24.87 -13.41
N ARG A 426 -2.09 25.16 -13.00
CA ARG A 426 -1.77 26.08 -11.87
C ARG A 426 -0.50 26.90 -12.15
N ASP A 427 -0.02 27.61 -11.13
CA ASP A 427 1.37 28.10 -11.02
C ASP A 427 2.40 26.97 -11.25
N ASN A 428 3.12 27.05 -12.37
CA ASN A 428 4.12 26.07 -12.81
C ASN A 428 5.37 26.05 -11.92
N ALA A 429 5.84 27.20 -11.43
CA ALA A 429 6.98 27.25 -10.53
C ALA A 429 6.70 26.48 -9.22
N ARG A 430 5.43 26.45 -8.78
CA ARG A 430 4.96 25.60 -7.68
C ARG A 430 4.81 24.13 -8.07
N PHE A 431 4.43 23.80 -9.30
CA PHE A 431 4.42 22.41 -9.79
C PHE A 431 5.84 21.81 -9.78
N ILE A 432 6.80 22.47 -10.43
CA ILE A 432 8.22 22.07 -10.48
C ILE A 432 8.79 21.69 -9.10
N ARG A 433 8.59 22.57 -8.10
CA ARG A 433 9.06 22.36 -6.71
C ARG A 433 8.29 21.28 -5.93
N LYS A 434 7.05 20.96 -6.31
CA LYS A 434 6.23 19.93 -5.66
C LYS A 434 6.52 18.52 -6.18
N GLN A 435 6.82 18.43 -7.47
CA GLN A 435 7.24 17.20 -8.14
C GLN A 435 8.72 16.86 -7.87
N GLY A 436 9.51 17.82 -7.38
CA GLY A 436 10.96 17.67 -7.22
C GLY A 436 11.71 17.68 -8.54
N LEU A 437 11.18 18.32 -9.60
CA LEU A 437 11.87 18.43 -10.90
C LEU A 437 13.18 19.23 -10.78
N ASP A 438 13.29 20.11 -9.77
CA ASP A 438 14.51 20.83 -9.37
C ASP A 438 15.51 19.98 -8.56
N ARG A 439 15.24 18.69 -8.35
CA ARG A 439 16.11 17.73 -7.65
C ARG A 439 16.61 16.65 -8.59
N LEU A 440 17.81 16.15 -8.32
CA LEU A 440 18.38 14.98 -8.97
C LEU A 440 17.98 13.72 -8.18
N PHE A 441 17.39 12.74 -8.87
CA PHE A 441 17.06 11.43 -8.32
C PHE A 441 17.78 10.30 -9.07
N TYR A 442 17.94 9.15 -8.41
CA TYR A 442 18.44 7.93 -9.05
C TYR A 442 17.72 6.68 -8.52
N GLU A 443 17.49 5.69 -9.40
CA GLU A 443 16.80 4.44 -9.06
C GLU A 443 17.80 3.29 -8.94
N CYS A 444 18.00 2.78 -7.71
CA CYS A 444 18.72 1.52 -7.46
C CYS A 444 18.23 0.88 -6.15
N ASP A 445 18.49 -0.42 -5.95
CA ASP A 445 17.93 -1.23 -4.86
C ASP A 445 16.37 -1.16 -4.73
N THR A 446 15.66 -0.92 -5.83
CA THR A 446 14.21 -0.64 -5.87
C THR A 446 13.77 0.55 -5.00
N HIS A 447 14.60 1.59 -4.91
CA HIS A 447 14.31 2.83 -4.20
C HIS A 447 14.72 4.06 -5.04
N MET A 448 13.98 5.17 -4.93
CA MET A 448 14.33 6.46 -5.56
C MET A 448 15.11 7.35 -4.58
N TRP A 449 16.43 7.34 -4.72
CA TRP A 449 17.37 8.12 -3.92
C TRP A 449 17.39 9.58 -4.37
N ARG A 450 17.27 10.54 -3.44
CA ARG A 450 17.50 11.96 -3.73
C ARG A 450 18.98 12.27 -3.55
N LEU A 451 19.64 12.80 -4.58
CA LEU A 451 21.10 12.99 -4.58
C LEU A 451 21.54 14.45 -4.45
N GLY A 452 20.66 15.40 -4.74
CA GLY A 452 20.92 16.84 -4.61
C GLY A 452 20.03 17.69 -5.51
N ASP A 453 20.47 18.91 -5.79
CA ASP A 453 19.72 19.91 -6.54
C ASP A 453 20.24 20.03 -7.98
N ARG A 454 19.34 20.38 -8.92
CA ARG A 454 19.68 20.63 -10.33
C ARG A 454 18.90 21.82 -10.90
N LYS A 455 19.43 22.42 -11.96
CA LYS A 455 18.72 23.45 -12.71
C LYS A 455 17.69 22.82 -13.65
N ILE A 456 16.61 23.55 -13.91
CA ILE A 456 15.73 23.29 -15.06
C ILE A 456 16.43 23.81 -16.32
N PRO A 457 16.44 23.07 -17.46
CA PRO A 457 17.15 23.51 -18.66
C PRO A 457 16.52 24.76 -19.28
N GLU A 458 17.36 25.68 -19.74
CA GLU A 458 16.93 26.90 -20.43
C GLU A 458 16.44 26.63 -21.86
N GLY A 459 15.58 27.50 -22.40
CA GLY A 459 15.13 27.45 -23.81
C GLY A 459 13.84 26.65 -24.06
N ILE A 460 13.33 25.91 -23.07
CA ILE A 460 12.09 25.11 -23.15
C ILE A 460 11.08 25.51 -22.07
N SER A 461 9.80 25.24 -22.35
CA SER A 461 8.71 25.31 -21.37
C SER A 461 8.51 23.94 -20.73
N VAL A 462 8.83 23.78 -19.44
CA VAL A 462 8.50 22.54 -18.70
C VAL A 462 7.05 22.56 -18.26
N ASP A 463 6.34 21.45 -18.42
CA ASP A 463 4.98 21.23 -17.91
C ASP A 463 4.82 19.79 -17.40
N GLY A 464 3.74 19.54 -16.66
CA GLY A 464 3.27 18.20 -16.36
C GLY A 464 1.87 18.18 -15.74
N GLY A 465 1.44 17.01 -15.31
CA GLY A 465 0.14 16.80 -14.65
C GLY A 465 -0.12 15.32 -14.41
N SER A 466 -0.87 14.66 -15.30
CA SER A 466 -1.16 13.23 -15.19
C SER A 466 -0.27 12.38 -16.09
N ASP A 467 0.23 11.28 -15.53
CA ASP A 467 0.90 10.16 -16.20
C ASP A 467 -0.05 9.27 -17.04
N TRP A 468 -1.36 9.51 -17.01
CA TRP A 468 -2.37 8.81 -17.81
C TRP A 468 -2.75 9.66 -19.01
N PHE A 469 -2.65 9.11 -20.21
CA PHE A 469 -2.78 9.84 -21.48
C PHE A 469 -3.27 8.95 -22.63
N LEU A 470 -3.52 9.55 -23.79
CA LEU A 470 -3.67 8.85 -25.06
C LEU A 470 -2.83 9.60 -26.11
N LEU A 471 -1.89 8.92 -26.75
CA LEU A 471 -0.96 9.53 -27.72
C LEU A 471 -1.14 8.89 -29.09
N ASN A 472 -1.14 9.69 -30.15
CA ASN A 472 -1.22 9.15 -31.52
C ASN A 472 0.15 8.63 -31.99
N ARG A 473 0.12 7.69 -32.95
CA ARG A 473 1.33 7.01 -33.45
C ARG A 473 2.39 7.94 -34.01
N ARG A 474 2.03 9.10 -34.58
CA ARG A 474 3.00 10.08 -35.12
C ARG A 474 3.84 10.71 -34.00
N PHE A 475 3.19 11.12 -32.90
CA PHE A 475 3.93 11.65 -31.75
C PHE A 475 4.72 10.57 -31.00
N VAL A 476 4.20 9.33 -30.92
CA VAL A 476 4.96 8.21 -30.35
C VAL A 476 6.20 7.88 -31.19
N ASP A 477 6.09 7.87 -32.52
CA ASP A 477 7.22 7.71 -33.44
C ASP A 477 8.26 8.84 -33.29
N TYR A 478 7.82 10.10 -33.19
CA TYR A 478 8.69 11.23 -32.88
C TYR A 478 9.45 11.03 -31.56
N VAL A 479 8.75 10.66 -30.48
CA VAL A 479 9.33 10.43 -29.15
C VAL A 479 10.35 9.28 -29.16
N VAL A 480 10.13 8.21 -29.93
CA VAL A 480 11.06 7.08 -30.02
C VAL A 480 12.24 7.41 -30.95
N ASN A 481 11.95 7.76 -32.21
CA ASN A 481 12.91 7.75 -33.33
C ASN A 481 13.54 9.12 -33.68
N SER A 482 13.04 10.24 -33.14
CA SER A 482 13.66 11.55 -33.41
C SER A 482 15.09 11.62 -32.90
N ARG A 483 15.94 12.31 -33.68
CA ARG A 483 17.34 12.61 -33.37
C ARG A 483 17.55 14.05 -32.89
N ASP A 484 16.46 14.81 -32.70
CA ASP A 484 16.50 16.20 -32.28
C ASP A 484 17.06 16.35 -30.86
N GLU A 485 17.73 17.47 -30.61
CA GLU A 485 18.37 17.76 -29.32
C GLU A 485 17.35 17.81 -28.17
N LEU A 486 16.10 18.22 -28.44
CA LEU A 486 14.99 18.18 -27.49
C LEU A 486 14.75 16.76 -26.94
N VAL A 487 14.52 15.79 -27.83
CA VAL A 487 14.17 14.42 -27.43
C VAL A 487 15.37 13.74 -26.76
N GLY A 488 16.58 13.92 -27.29
CA GLY A 488 17.80 13.39 -26.67
C GLY A 488 18.07 13.98 -25.27
N SER A 489 17.90 15.29 -25.11
CA SER A 489 18.10 15.98 -23.82
C SER A 489 17.02 15.63 -22.81
N MET A 490 15.75 15.53 -23.21
CA MET A 490 14.66 15.13 -22.32
C MET A 490 14.79 13.67 -21.88
N LYS A 491 15.16 12.73 -22.77
CA LYS A 491 15.47 11.34 -22.37
C LYS A 491 16.58 11.29 -21.30
N ARG A 492 17.63 12.12 -21.43
CA ARG A 492 18.71 12.22 -20.44
C ARG A 492 18.27 12.86 -19.12
N PHE A 493 17.52 13.97 -19.15
CA PHE A 493 17.04 14.67 -17.95
C PHE A 493 16.06 13.79 -17.16
N TYR A 494 15.11 13.14 -17.84
CA TYR A 494 14.06 12.35 -17.21
C TYR A 494 14.50 10.97 -16.70
N ALA A 495 15.65 10.45 -17.14
CA ALA A 495 16.28 9.26 -16.54
C ALA A 495 16.69 9.45 -15.05
N TYR A 496 16.84 10.70 -14.59
CA TYR A 496 17.25 11.05 -13.22
C TYR A 496 16.19 11.87 -12.47
N THR A 497 14.91 11.52 -12.69
CA THR A 497 13.74 12.31 -12.26
C THR A 497 12.71 11.45 -11.53
N LEU A 498 12.15 11.98 -10.44
CA LEU A 498 10.99 11.40 -9.75
C LEU A 498 9.71 11.63 -10.57
N LEU A 499 8.82 10.64 -10.63
CA LEU A 499 7.53 10.71 -11.36
C LEU A 499 7.69 11.18 -12.82
N PRO A 500 8.65 10.64 -13.61
CA PRO A 500 9.01 11.24 -14.90
C PRO A 500 7.87 11.21 -15.92
N ALA A 501 7.00 10.21 -15.87
CA ALA A 501 5.84 10.08 -16.75
C ALA A 501 4.78 11.18 -16.52
N GLU A 502 4.76 11.84 -15.36
CA GLU A 502 3.84 12.95 -15.08
C GLU A 502 4.28 14.27 -15.75
N SER A 503 5.44 14.35 -16.42
CA SER A 503 5.91 15.60 -17.08
C SER A 503 6.78 15.44 -18.34
N PHE A 504 7.38 14.27 -18.60
CA PHE A 504 8.16 14.02 -19.82
C PHE A 504 7.36 14.25 -21.10
N PHE A 505 6.18 13.63 -21.20
CA PHE A 505 5.38 13.68 -22.43
C PHE A 505 4.81 15.08 -22.69
N HIS A 506 4.37 15.80 -21.65
CA HIS A 506 3.97 17.21 -21.74
C HIS A 506 5.12 18.09 -22.21
N THR A 507 6.29 17.99 -21.54
CA THR A 507 7.47 18.81 -21.85
C THR A 507 8.00 18.55 -23.27
N VAL A 508 7.98 17.29 -23.74
CA VAL A 508 8.36 16.99 -25.14
C VAL A 508 7.31 17.51 -26.11
N LEU A 509 6.01 17.27 -25.86
CA LEU A 509 4.94 17.70 -26.76
C LEU A 509 4.92 19.23 -26.94
N GLU A 510 4.85 19.99 -25.84
CA GLU A 510 4.75 21.46 -25.84
C GLU A 510 5.94 22.17 -26.50
N ASN A 511 7.10 21.52 -26.62
CA ASN A 511 8.29 22.10 -27.24
C ASN A 511 8.65 21.47 -28.59
N SER A 512 7.97 20.41 -29.01
CA SER A 512 8.16 19.76 -30.32
C SER A 512 7.43 20.49 -31.44
N ALA A 513 7.70 20.09 -32.69
CA ALA A 513 6.92 20.49 -33.86
C ALA A 513 5.45 19.98 -33.85
N HIS A 514 5.05 19.14 -32.88
CA HIS A 514 3.70 18.61 -32.72
C HIS A 514 2.88 19.35 -31.65
N CYS A 515 3.37 20.47 -31.12
CA CYS A 515 2.75 21.16 -29.98
C CYS A 515 1.30 21.61 -30.23
N ASP A 516 0.94 21.88 -31.49
CA ASP A 516 -0.42 22.22 -31.95
C ASP A 516 -1.43 21.07 -31.82
N THR A 517 -0.97 19.83 -31.69
CA THR A 517 -1.84 18.65 -31.51
C THR A 517 -2.32 18.43 -30.07
N MET A 518 -1.92 19.27 -29.11
CA MET A 518 -2.20 19.08 -27.70
C MET A 518 -3.64 19.46 -27.31
N VAL A 519 -4.32 18.52 -26.64
CA VAL A 519 -5.62 18.72 -25.98
C VAL A 519 -5.41 18.54 -24.47
N ASP A 520 -5.68 19.58 -23.66
CA ASP A 520 -5.53 19.56 -22.19
C ASP A 520 -6.68 18.79 -21.47
N ASN A 521 -6.93 17.57 -21.94
CA ASN A 521 -7.84 16.59 -21.37
C ASN A 521 -7.32 15.19 -21.73
N ASN A 522 -6.93 14.41 -20.72
CA ASN A 522 -6.47 13.02 -20.90
C ASN A 522 -7.61 11.98 -20.97
N LEU A 523 -8.86 12.42 -21.04
CA LEU A 523 -10.06 11.59 -21.05
C LEU A 523 -10.23 10.70 -19.80
N ARG A 524 -9.55 11.00 -18.69
CA ARG A 524 -9.66 10.26 -17.42
C ARG A 524 -10.46 11.03 -16.37
N LEU A 525 -11.21 10.30 -15.53
CA LEU A 525 -11.70 10.78 -14.23
C LEU A 525 -10.86 10.16 -13.10
N THR A 526 -10.11 10.98 -12.36
CA THR A 526 -9.23 10.51 -11.27
C THR A 526 -9.81 10.86 -9.90
N ASN A 527 -9.97 9.89 -9.00
CA ASN A 527 -10.63 10.10 -7.71
C ASN A 527 -9.71 10.74 -6.64
N TRP A 528 -9.33 12.01 -6.84
CA TRP A 528 -8.43 12.75 -5.94
C TRP A 528 -9.12 13.31 -4.68
N ASN A 529 -9.08 12.56 -3.56
CA ASN A 529 -9.39 13.12 -2.23
C ASN A 529 -8.11 13.32 -1.39
N ARG A 530 -7.57 14.55 -1.42
CA ARG A 530 -6.29 14.90 -0.76
C ARG A 530 -6.29 14.70 0.75
N LYS A 531 -7.45 14.75 1.44
CA LYS A 531 -7.53 14.55 2.90
C LYS A 531 -7.18 13.12 3.31
N LEU A 532 -7.34 12.16 2.39
CA LEU A 532 -7.09 10.73 2.59
C LEU A 532 -5.86 10.26 1.78
N GLY A 533 -5.76 10.60 0.49
CA GLY A 533 -4.71 10.09 -0.41
C GLY A 533 -3.31 10.69 -0.28
N CYS A 534 -3.13 11.82 0.43
CA CYS A 534 -1.83 12.45 0.68
C CYS A 534 -1.37 12.20 2.12
N LYS A 535 -0.63 11.10 2.38
CA LYS A 535 -0.13 10.72 3.72
C LYS A 535 1.38 10.43 3.76
N CYS A 536 2.11 10.77 2.71
CA CYS A 536 3.54 10.43 2.55
C CYS A 536 3.82 8.90 2.67
N GLN A 537 2.82 8.07 2.33
CA GLN A 537 2.83 6.61 2.49
C GLN A 537 3.99 5.90 1.75
N TYR A 538 4.57 6.55 0.74
CA TYR A 538 5.66 6.01 -0.09
C TYR A 538 7.08 6.37 0.41
N LYS A 539 7.24 7.00 1.59
CA LYS A 539 8.53 7.43 2.17
C LYS A 539 9.59 6.33 2.35
N HIS A 540 9.18 5.06 2.31
CA HIS A 540 10.08 3.89 2.37
C HIS A 540 10.54 3.40 0.97
N ILE A 541 9.91 3.91 -0.11
CA ILE A 541 10.21 3.59 -1.52
C ILE A 541 10.94 4.76 -2.20
N VAL A 542 10.68 6.00 -1.77
CA VAL A 542 11.26 7.21 -2.38
C VAL A 542 11.64 8.25 -1.32
N ASP A 543 12.68 9.03 -1.60
CA ASP A 543 13.12 10.18 -0.79
C ASP A 543 12.21 11.44 -0.96
N TRP A 544 10.89 11.24 -1.03
CA TRP A 544 9.88 12.28 -1.25
C TRP A 544 8.51 11.90 -0.65
N CYS A 545 7.59 12.87 -0.57
CA CYS A 545 6.20 12.61 -0.17
C CYS A 545 5.25 12.60 -1.37
N GLY A 546 4.55 11.48 -1.56
CA GLY A 546 3.55 11.30 -2.60
C GLY A 546 2.11 11.50 -2.14
N CYS A 547 1.21 11.53 -3.13
CA CYS A 547 -0.22 11.31 -2.97
C CYS A 547 -0.66 10.20 -3.94
N SER A 548 -1.77 9.51 -3.66
CA SER A 548 -2.44 8.64 -4.63
C SER A 548 -3.97 8.81 -4.62
N PRO A 549 -4.67 8.49 -5.73
CA PRO A 549 -6.13 8.57 -5.77
C PRO A 549 -6.80 7.56 -4.83
N ASN A 550 -7.96 7.94 -4.32
CA ASN A 550 -8.86 7.03 -3.61
C ASN A 550 -9.51 6.04 -4.57
N ASP A 551 -10.04 4.97 -4.01
CA ASP A 551 -10.85 4.00 -4.76
C ASP A 551 -12.32 4.46 -4.78
N PHE A 552 -13.01 4.29 -5.89
CA PHE A 552 -14.43 4.69 -6.03
C PHE A 552 -15.35 3.83 -5.15
N LYS A 553 -16.53 4.39 -4.81
CA LYS A 553 -17.58 3.74 -4.01
C LYS A 553 -18.95 3.87 -4.70
N PRO A 554 -20.00 3.12 -4.31
CA PRO A 554 -21.35 3.23 -4.89
C PRO A 554 -21.90 4.67 -4.97
N SER A 555 -21.57 5.52 -3.98
CA SER A 555 -21.92 6.94 -3.95
C SER A 555 -21.32 7.79 -5.09
N ASP A 556 -20.29 7.28 -5.79
CA ASP A 556 -19.63 7.99 -6.89
C ASP A 556 -20.29 7.75 -8.26
N LEU A 557 -21.21 6.78 -8.40
CA LEU A 557 -21.81 6.39 -9.69
C LEU A 557 -22.30 7.57 -10.55
N PRO A 558 -22.98 8.62 -10.02
CA PRO A 558 -23.41 9.76 -10.82
C PRO A 558 -22.26 10.54 -11.49
N ARG A 559 -21.04 10.49 -10.94
CA ARG A 559 -19.86 11.20 -11.47
C ARG A 559 -19.39 10.65 -12.81
N PHE A 560 -19.75 9.40 -13.15
CA PHE A 560 -19.47 8.81 -14.46
C PHE A 560 -20.46 9.28 -15.53
N GLN A 561 -21.70 9.58 -15.13
CA GLN A 561 -22.77 10.04 -16.02
C GLN A 561 -22.72 11.57 -16.25
N GLN A 562 -22.34 12.33 -15.23
CA GLN A 562 -22.40 13.80 -15.21
C GLN A 562 -21.06 14.50 -15.57
N ALA A 563 -20.21 13.84 -16.36
CA ALA A 563 -18.92 14.38 -16.75
C ALA A 563 -19.05 15.52 -17.79
N SER A 564 -18.74 16.76 -17.39
CA SER A 564 -18.83 17.96 -18.25
C SER A 564 -17.71 18.10 -19.30
N ARG A 565 -16.83 17.11 -19.41
CA ARG A 565 -15.78 16.97 -20.43
C ARG A 565 -15.76 15.51 -20.91
N PRO A 566 -15.39 15.22 -22.17
CA PRO A 566 -15.30 13.85 -22.64
C PRO A 566 -14.30 13.04 -21.79
N THR A 567 -14.78 11.92 -21.26
CA THR A 567 -14.01 10.96 -20.44
C THR A 567 -14.44 9.53 -20.76
N PHE A 568 -13.46 8.63 -20.83
CA PHE A 568 -13.64 7.24 -21.26
C PHE A 568 -13.21 6.22 -20.22
N PHE A 569 -12.29 6.59 -19.33
CA PHE A 569 -11.80 5.73 -18.26
C PHE A 569 -11.80 6.47 -16.92
N ALA A 570 -11.92 5.74 -15.82
CA ALA A 570 -11.81 6.28 -14.48
C ALA A 570 -10.86 5.44 -13.61
N ARG A 571 -10.25 6.06 -12.60
CA ARG A 571 -9.43 5.36 -11.59
C ARG A 571 -9.49 6.03 -10.19
N LYS A 572 -9.40 5.28 -9.09
CA LYS A 572 -9.09 3.84 -9.01
C LYS A 572 -10.29 2.96 -8.64
N PHE A 573 -10.18 1.68 -8.99
CA PHE A 573 -11.07 0.60 -8.56
C PHE A 573 -10.23 -0.55 -7.98
N GLU A 574 -10.58 -1.03 -6.79
CA GLU A 574 -9.99 -2.21 -6.16
C GLU A 574 -11.15 -3.10 -5.66
N ALA A 575 -11.29 -4.31 -6.22
CA ALA A 575 -12.45 -5.17 -5.96
C ALA A 575 -12.51 -5.71 -4.51
N SER A 576 -11.38 -5.78 -3.82
CA SER A 576 -11.30 -6.04 -2.37
C SER A 576 -11.68 -4.81 -1.51
N VAL A 577 -11.84 -3.62 -2.10
CA VAL A 577 -12.13 -2.35 -1.41
C VAL A 577 -13.52 -1.80 -1.74
N SER A 578 -14.03 -2.03 -2.95
CA SER A 578 -15.46 -2.13 -3.28
C SER A 578 -15.62 -2.76 -4.66
N GLN A 579 -16.26 -3.93 -4.75
CA GLN A 579 -16.65 -4.54 -6.01
C GLN A 579 -18.04 -4.05 -6.47
N GLU A 580 -18.90 -3.59 -5.56
CA GLU A 580 -20.27 -3.17 -5.90
C GLU A 580 -20.29 -2.12 -7.02
N ILE A 581 -19.51 -1.04 -6.88
CA ILE A 581 -19.42 0.02 -7.89
C ILE A 581 -18.88 -0.47 -9.24
N ILE A 582 -17.99 -1.47 -9.24
CA ILE A 582 -17.45 -2.09 -10.46
C ILE A 582 -18.57 -2.89 -11.17
N SER A 583 -19.40 -3.60 -10.39
CA SER A 583 -20.55 -4.33 -10.93
C SER A 583 -21.70 -3.43 -11.39
N GLN A 584 -21.97 -2.33 -10.69
CA GLN A 584 -22.93 -1.31 -11.16
C GLN A 584 -22.47 -0.70 -12.49
N LEU A 585 -21.19 -0.34 -12.61
CA LEU A 585 -20.61 0.26 -13.81
C LEU A 585 -20.55 -0.71 -15.00
N ASP A 586 -20.15 -1.97 -14.77
CA ASP A 586 -20.13 -3.00 -15.83
C ASP A 586 -21.54 -3.31 -16.37
N ALA A 587 -22.54 -3.38 -15.47
CA ALA A 587 -23.94 -3.60 -15.85
C ALA A 587 -24.55 -2.38 -16.57
N TYR A 588 -24.13 -1.16 -16.23
CA TYR A 588 -24.52 0.07 -16.93
C TYR A 588 -23.97 0.13 -18.36
N LEU A 589 -22.74 -0.33 -18.60
CA LEU A 589 -22.09 -0.27 -19.91
C LEU A 589 -22.44 -1.43 -20.85
N PHE A 590 -22.66 -2.64 -20.32
CA PHE A 590 -22.76 -3.86 -21.11
C PHE A 590 -23.95 -4.76 -20.73
N GLY A 591 -24.96 -4.19 -20.05
CA GLY A 591 -26.11 -4.90 -19.52
C GLY A 591 -25.78 -5.80 -18.32
N ALA A 592 -26.77 -6.09 -17.49
CA ALA A 592 -26.61 -7.06 -16.40
C ALA A 592 -26.42 -8.49 -16.95
N LEU A 593 -25.56 -9.28 -16.30
CA LEU A 593 -25.47 -10.72 -16.56
C LEU A 593 -26.77 -11.42 -16.11
N ALA A 594 -27.06 -12.58 -16.70
CA ALA A 594 -28.33 -13.29 -16.51
C ALA A 594 -28.63 -13.59 -15.03
N SER A 595 -29.90 -13.50 -14.64
CA SER A 595 -30.33 -13.87 -13.28
C SER A 595 -29.97 -15.33 -12.96
N GLY A 596 -29.43 -15.57 -11.78
CA GLY A 596 -28.89 -16.88 -11.38
C GLY A 596 -27.45 -17.17 -11.81
N THR A 597 -26.76 -16.24 -12.51
CA THR A 597 -25.32 -16.37 -12.77
C THR A 597 -24.54 -16.45 -11.44
N PRO A 598 -23.69 -17.45 -11.21
CA PRO A 598 -22.93 -17.60 -9.97
C PRO A 598 -21.84 -16.53 -9.82
N GLY A 599 -21.33 -16.37 -8.60
CA GLY A 599 -20.15 -15.56 -8.30
C GLY A 599 -20.30 -14.04 -8.47
N LEU A 600 -21.44 -13.49 -8.91
CA LEU A 600 -21.60 -12.06 -9.22
C LEU A 600 -21.28 -11.10 -8.05
N GLN A 601 -21.62 -11.50 -6.83
CA GLN A 601 -21.35 -10.74 -5.59
C GLN A 601 -20.03 -11.15 -4.91
N ALA A 602 -19.42 -12.26 -5.32
CA ALA A 602 -18.22 -12.81 -4.72
C ALA A 602 -16.94 -12.23 -5.35
N TYR A 603 -15.85 -12.16 -4.61
CA TYR A 603 -14.52 -11.84 -5.13
C TYR A 603 -13.47 -12.73 -4.47
N TRP A 604 -12.51 -13.18 -5.27
CA TRP A 604 -11.42 -14.05 -4.85
C TRP A 604 -10.08 -13.46 -5.30
N GLU A 605 -9.17 -13.25 -4.35
CA GLU A 605 -7.84 -12.69 -4.62
C GLU A 605 -6.77 -13.62 -4.06
N ASN A 606 -5.93 -14.19 -4.93
CA ASN A 606 -4.87 -15.11 -4.53
C ASN A 606 -3.73 -14.33 -3.89
N ILE A 607 -3.50 -14.49 -2.59
CA ILE A 607 -2.43 -13.80 -1.86
C ILE A 607 -1.17 -14.66 -1.71
N TYR A 608 -1.25 -15.95 -2.02
CA TYR A 608 -0.12 -16.87 -1.98
C TYR A 608 -0.27 -17.99 -3.01
N GLU A 609 0.82 -18.30 -3.71
CA GLU A 609 0.93 -19.38 -4.68
C GLU A 609 2.31 -20.05 -4.55
N ALA A 610 2.34 -21.32 -4.15
CA ALA A 610 3.57 -22.04 -3.84
C ALA A 610 4.48 -22.20 -5.08
N GLU A 611 3.91 -22.27 -6.29
CA GLU A 611 4.66 -22.37 -7.55
C GLU A 611 5.45 -21.09 -7.86
N THR A 612 4.88 -19.90 -7.63
CA THR A 612 5.47 -18.63 -8.05
C THR A 612 6.17 -17.86 -6.95
N ASP A 613 5.78 -18.10 -5.70
CA ASP A 613 6.21 -17.33 -4.52
C ASP A 613 7.11 -18.17 -3.59
N GLY A 614 6.87 -19.49 -3.52
CA GLY A 614 7.55 -20.44 -2.63
C GLY A 614 7.35 -20.13 -1.13
N PRO A 615 7.84 -20.98 -0.21
CA PRO A 615 7.66 -20.75 1.24
C PRO A 615 8.22 -19.41 1.72
N ALA A 616 9.30 -18.91 1.09
CA ALA A 616 9.91 -17.61 1.39
C ALA A 616 9.06 -16.39 0.97
N GLY A 617 8.00 -16.59 0.17
CA GLY A 617 7.00 -15.57 -0.12
C GLY A 617 6.06 -15.26 1.06
N LEU A 618 6.15 -16.01 2.17
CA LEU A 618 5.35 -15.82 3.38
C LEU A 618 6.22 -15.42 4.58
N SER A 619 5.65 -14.58 5.45
CA SER A 619 6.16 -14.40 6.81
C SER A 619 5.91 -15.67 7.64
N ASP A 620 6.75 -15.91 8.65
CA ASP A 620 6.60 -17.04 9.56
C ASP A 620 5.21 -17.03 10.27
N SER A 621 4.68 -15.83 10.56
CA SER A 621 3.32 -15.63 11.08
C SER A 621 2.25 -16.13 10.10
N ALA A 622 2.27 -15.68 8.84
CA ALA A 622 1.29 -16.12 7.83
C ALA A 622 1.41 -17.62 7.54
N LEU A 623 2.63 -18.14 7.42
CA LEU A 623 2.90 -19.57 7.21
C LEU A 623 2.34 -20.44 8.34
N THR A 624 2.55 -20.00 9.60
CA THR A 624 2.00 -20.66 10.80
C THR A 624 0.47 -20.68 10.80
N HIS A 625 -0.16 -19.53 10.54
CA HIS A 625 -1.63 -19.44 10.50
C HIS A 625 -2.24 -20.30 9.39
N TYR A 626 -1.69 -20.28 8.17
CA TYR A 626 -2.23 -21.08 7.06
C TYR A 626 -2.06 -22.59 7.28
N HIS A 627 -1.01 -23.02 7.98
CA HIS A 627 -0.87 -24.40 8.45
C HIS A 627 -1.95 -24.79 9.47
N ALA A 628 -2.23 -23.94 10.46
CA ALA A 628 -3.31 -24.18 11.42
C ALA A 628 -4.70 -24.20 10.74
N PHE A 629 -4.95 -23.29 9.78
CA PHE A 629 -6.20 -23.25 9.03
C PHE A 629 -6.43 -24.50 8.17
N ALA A 630 -5.37 -25.06 7.55
CA ALA A 630 -5.46 -26.35 6.89
C ALA A 630 -5.84 -27.48 7.88
N ARG A 631 -5.21 -27.51 9.07
CA ARG A 631 -5.54 -28.47 10.15
C ARG A 631 -6.99 -28.34 10.63
N MET A 632 -7.52 -27.13 10.77
CA MET A 632 -8.94 -26.90 11.09
C MET A 632 -9.88 -27.53 10.04
N GLY A 633 -9.53 -27.46 8.76
CA GLY A 633 -10.27 -28.12 7.68
C GLY A 633 -10.27 -29.64 7.78
N LEU A 634 -9.12 -30.25 8.10
CA LEU A 634 -9.01 -31.69 8.32
C LEU A 634 -9.78 -32.15 9.56
N SER A 635 -9.74 -31.36 10.65
CA SER A 635 -10.52 -31.59 11.87
C SER A 635 -12.03 -31.54 11.57
N ARG A 636 -12.48 -30.52 10.83
CA ARG A 636 -13.87 -30.42 10.36
C ARG A 636 -14.27 -31.60 9.49
N ALA A 637 -13.45 -32.02 8.53
CA ALA A 637 -13.75 -33.15 7.66
C ALA A 637 -14.03 -34.42 8.49
N ALA A 638 -13.15 -34.73 9.44
CA ALA A 638 -13.32 -35.87 10.36
C ALA A 638 -14.56 -35.73 11.25
N SER A 639 -14.88 -34.53 11.73
CA SER A 639 -16.07 -34.25 12.55
C SER A 639 -17.40 -34.18 11.78
N SER A 640 -17.36 -34.07 10.44
CA SER A 640 -18.57 -33.97 9.60
C SER A 640 -19.18 -35.34 9.27
N LEU A 641 -18.44 -36.43 9.49
CA LEU A 641 -18.88 -37.79 9.24
C LEU A 641 -19.71 -38.32 10.41
N GLN A 642 -21.03 -38.48 10.19
CA GLN A 642 -21.92 -39.11 11.16
C GLN A 642 -21.81 -40.64 11.04
N GLY A 643 -21.14 -41.29 12.00
CA GLY A 643 -20.89 -42.74 11.94
C GLY A 643 -20.15 -43.30 13.15
N HIS A 644 -19.60 -44.50 13.01
CA HIS A 644 -18.80 -45.13 14.06
C HIS A 644 -17.47 -44.35 14.28
N PRO A 645 -17.00 -44.16 15.53
CA PRO A 645 -15.75 -43.45 15.81
C PRO A 645 -14.49 -44.04 15.15
N SER A 646 -14.54 -45.30 14.71
CA SER A 646 -13.48 -46.01 14.01
C SER A 646 -13.48 -45.81 12.49
N ASP A 647 -14.43 -45.05 11.94
CA ASP A 647 -14.41 -44.70 10.52
C ASP A 647 -13.30 -43.67 10.24
N ASN A 648 -12.48 -43.98 9.24
CA ASN A 648 -11.32 -43.22 8.82
C ASN A 648 -11.50 -42.57 7.43
N SER A 649 -12.66 -42.76 6.78
CA SER A 649 -12.93 -42.29 5.40
C SER A 649 -12.87 -40.78 5.24
N CYS A 650 -13.12 -40.02 6.31
CA CYS A 650 -12.95 -38.57 6.37
C CYS A 650 -11.81 -38.11 7.31
N ARG A 651 -10.91 -39.02 7.71
CA ARG A 651 -9.71 -38.67 8.48
C ARG A 651 -8.52 -38.47 7.56
N TYR A 652 -7.70 -37.48 7.88
CA TYR A 652 -6.63 -37.00 7.00
C TYR A 652 -5.35 -36.69 7.76
N VAL A 653 -4.21 -36.80 7.07
CA VAL A 653 -2.90 -36.33 7.53
C VAL A 653 -2.37 -35.31 6.52
N GLY A 654 -2.13 -34.07 6.93
CA GLY A 654 -1.54 -33.04 6.07
C GLY A 654 -0.09 -33.38 5.69
N VAL A 655 0.26 -33.24 4.41
CA VAL A 655 1.53 -33.76 3.85
C VAL A 655 2.52 -32.64 3.49
N SER A 656 2.03 -31.45 3.17
CA SER A 656 2.84 -30.34 2.63
C SER A 656 2.54 -29.00 3.33
N HIS A 657 3.30 -27.97 2.96
CA HIS A 657 2.83 -26.59 3.11
C HIS A 657 1.55 -26.36 2.27
N PRO A 658 0.74 -25.33 2.56
CA PRO A 658 -0.32 -24.89 1.67
C PRO A 658 0.17 -24.70 0.23
N VAL A 659 -0.67 -25.07 -0.73
CA VAL A 659 -0.43 -24.91 -2.17
C VAL A 659 -0.72 -23.47 -2.57
N SER A 660 -1.91 -22.96 -2.22
CA SER A 660 -2.28 -21.57 -2.45
C SER A 660 -3.26 -21.05 -1.39
N VAL A 661 -3.34 -19.73 -1.25
CA VAL A 661 -4.29 -19.08 -0.33
C VAL A 661 -4.99 -17.92 -1.04
N HIS A 662 -6.31 -17.90 -0.92
CA HIS A 662 -7.16 -16.82 -1.43
C HIS A 662 -7.80 -16.05 -0.28
N LEU A 663 -7.92 -14.73 -0.43
CA LEU A 663 -8.94 -13.95 0.27
C LEU A 663 -10.29 -14.22 -0.39
N TYR A 664 -11.33 -14.45 0.40
CA TYR A 664 -12.71 -14.56 -0.07
C TYR A 664 -13.55 -13.38 0.44
N PHE A 665 -14.27 -12.75 -0.48
CA PHE A 665 -15.22 -11.68 -0.20
C PHE A 665 -16.58 -12.02 -0.80
N LEU A 666 -17.65 -11.56 -0.15
CA LEU A 666 -19.03 -11.65 -0.63
C LEU A 666 -19.75 -10.35 -0.29
N SER A 667 -20.32 -9.68 -1.28
CA SER A 667 -21.03 -8.39 -1.13
C SER A 667 -20.22 -7.33 -0.37
N ASP A 668 -18.98 -7.11 -0.84
CA ASP A 668 -17.96 -6.22 -0.26
C ASP A 668 -17.58 -6.53 1.21
N GLN A 669 -18.03 -7.66 1.79
CA GLN A 669 -17.62 -8.14 3.12
C GLN A 669 -16.59 -9.27 3.02
N TYR A 670 -15.50 -9.14 3.77
CA TYR A 670 -14.47 -10.16 3.91
C TYR A 670 -15.00 -11.39 4.67
N GLN A 671 -14.96 -12.55 4.03
CA GLN A 671 -15.48 -13.83 4.55
C GLN A 671 -14.41 -14.72 5.18
N GLY A 672 -13.12 -14.36 5.03
CA GLY A 672 -12.00 -15.16 5.53
C GLY A 672 -11.03 -15.61 4.44
N TYR A 673 -10.30 -16.69 4.72
CA TYR A 673 -9.33 -17.29 3.80
C TYR A 673 -9.85 -18.61 3.22
N LEU A 674 -9.50 -18.87 1.97
CA LEU A 674 -9.56 -20.20 1.39
C LEU A 674 -8.13 -20.74 1.31
N VAL A 675 -7.84 -21.81 2.06
CA VAL A 675 -6.53 -22.45 2.10
C VAL A 675 -6.61 -23.75 1.31
N HIS A 676 -5.82 -23.84 0.24
CA HIS A 676 -5.71 -24.99 -0.65
C HIS A 676 -4.48 -25.81 -0.22
N HIS A 677 -4.66 -27.10 0.07
CA HIS A 677 -3.62 -27.98 0.66
C HIS A 677 -3.77 -29.44 0.21
N VAL A 678 -2.77 -30.27 0.53
CA VAL A 678 -2.73 -31.69 0.19
C VAL A 678 -2.60 -32.54 1.45
N ALA A 679 -3.45 -33.56 1.56
CA ALA A 679 -3.49 -34.47 2.71
C ALA A 679 -3.74 -35.92 2.27
N THR A 680 -3.12 -36.88 2.96
CA THR A 680 -3.41 -38.31 2.77
C THR A 680 -4.67 -38.69 3.52
N ASN A 681 -5.64 -39.28 2.83
CA ASN A 681 -6.83 -39.89 3.42
C ASN A 681 -6.46 -41.20 4.13
N GLN A 682 -6.89 -41.40 5.39
CA GLN A 682 -6.49 -42.53 6.21
C GLN A 682 -7.19 -43.87 5.89
N ALA A 683 -8.30 -43.86 5.15
CA ALA A 683 -8.96 -45.09 4.70
C ALA A 683 -8.45 -45.58 3.33
N SER A 684 -8.27 -44.65 2.38
CA SER A 684 -7.80 -45.01 1.02
C SER A 684 -6.27 -45.02 0.87
N ASN A 685 -5.54 -44.40 1.81
CA ASN A 685 -4.11 -44.08 1.70
C ASN A 685 -3.73 -43.26 0.45
N GLN A 686 -4.70 -42.59 -0.18
CA GLN A 686 -4.48 -41.73 -1.34
C GLN A 686 -4.28 -40.28 -0.91
N LEU A 687 -3.48 -39.54 -1.70
CA LEU A 687 -3.35 -38.09 -1.59
C LEU A 687 -4.61 -37.43 -2.17
N GLU A 688 -5.27 -36.61 -1.37
CA GLU A 688 -6.39 -35.78 -1.79
C GLU A 688 -5.99 -34.30 -1.70
N THR A 689 -6.48 -33.52 -2.67
CA THR A 689 -6.25 -32.08 -2.77
C THR A 689 -7.52 -31.35 -2.33
N LEU A 690 -7.43 -30.61 -1.23
CA LEU A 690 -8.58 -30.02 -0.54
C LEU A 690 -8.47 -28.49 -0.51
N GLU A 691 -9.61 -27.79 -0.52
CA GLU A 691 -9.69 -26.38 -0.14
C GLU A 691 -10.53 -26.23 1.13
N THR A 692 -10.09 -25.41 2.07
CA THR A 692 -10.77 -25.14 3.34
C THR A 692 -11.08 -23.66 3.44
N TRP A 693 -12.36 -23.33 3.64
CA TRP A 693 -12.77 -21.98 4.00
C TRP A 693 -12.71 -21.82 5.52
N VAL A 694 -11.83 -20.93 6.00
CA VAL A 694 -11.80 -20.48 7.39
C VAL A 694 -12.33 -19.04 7.51
N ALA A 695 -13.30 -18.82 8.39
CA ALA A 695 -13.85 -17.50 8.69
C ALA A 695 -13.38 -17.00 10.07
N PRO A 696 -13.11 -15.69 10.22
CA PRO A 696 -12.80 -15.07 11.51
C PRO A 696 -14.09 -14.85 12.33
N LYS A 697 -13.95 -14.86 13.65
CA LYS A 697 -14.99 -14.46 14.61
C LYS A 697 -14.68 -13.05 15.10
N ASP A 698 -15.70 -12.19 15.17
CA ASP A 698 -15.55 -10.88 15.81
C ASP A 698 -15.78 -11.01 17.32
N HIS A 699 -14.88 -10.39 18.10
CA HIS A 699 -14.91 -10.36 19.56
C HIS A 699 -15.08 -8.93 20.11
N PHE A 700 -15.39 -7.96 19.24
CA PHE A 700 -15.80 -6.63 19.68
C PHE A 700 -17.10 -6.68 20.50
N THR A 701 -17.08 -6.06 21.68
CA THR A 701 -18.22 -5.91 22.57
C THR A 701 -18.37 -4.45 23.00
N LEU A 702 -19.54 -3.88 22.73
CA LEU A 702 -19.93 -2.56 23.23
C LEU A 702 -20.47 -2.69 24.66
N THR A 703 -20.14 -1.75 25.54
CA THR A 703 -20.66 -1.78 26.92
C THR A 703 -22.15 -1.45 26.93
N SER A 704 -22.96 -2.25 27.64
CA SER A 704 -24.42 -2.17 27.66
C SER A 704 -25.01 -0.97 28.42
N SER A 705 -24.17 -0.15 29.05
CA SER A 705 -24.60 1.08 29.74
C SER A 705 -24.94 2.17 28.71
N PRO A 706 -26.17 2.73 28.70
CA PRO A 706 -26.58 3.77 27.76
C PRO A 706 -26.04 5.15 28.17
N HIS A 707 -24.71 5.29 28.23
CA HIS A 707 -24.09 6.61 28.23
C HIS A 707 -24.46 7.33 26.92
N ALA A 708 -25.27 8.37 27.00
CA ALA A 708 -25.74 9.14 25.85
C ALA A 708 -24.61 9.82 25.02
N ALA A 709 -23.37 9.78 25.52
CA ALA A 709 -22.16 10.24 24.84
C ALA A 709 -21.30 9.10 24.25
N ASN A 710 -21.71 7.83 24.33
CA ASN A 710 -20.94 6.73 23.74
C ASN A 710 -21.02 6.78 22.21
N ARG A 711 -19.94 7.25 21.59
CA ARG A 711 -19.80 7.36 20.13
C ARG A 711 -19.15 6.14 19.49
N LEU A 712 -18.66 5.18 20.29
CA LEU A 712 -17.86 4.06 19.79
C LEU A 712 -18.76 3.09 18.99
N GLN A 713 -18.36 2.76 17.76
CA GLN A 713 -19.07 1.84 16.88
C GLN A 713 -18.35 0.49 16.74
N HIS A 714 -17.01 0.49 16.71
CA HIS A 714 -16.20 -0.72 16.55
C HIS A 714 -14.75 -0.51 16.99
N ILE A 715 -14.05 -1.58 17.35
CA ILE A 715 -12.61 -1.60 17.63
C ILE A 715 -11.96 -2.73 16.80
N GLN A 716 -10.90 -2.41 16.07
CA GLN A 716 -10.11 -3.37 15.31
C GLN A 716 -8.62 -3.23 15.67
N VAL A 717 -7.89 -4.35 15.77
CA VAL A 717 -6.43 -4.38 15.98
C VAL A 717 -5.78 -5.22 14.88
N GLY A 718 -4.69 -4.75 14.30
CA GLY A 718 -3.98 -5.45 13.21
C GLY A 718 -2.78 -4.67 12.65
N THR A 719 -2.14 -5.21 11.60
CA THR A 719 -1.05 -4.57 10.86
C THR A 719 -1.49 -4.08 9.47
N ASP A 720 -0.64 -3.28 8.82
CA ASP A 720 -0.87 -2.70 7.48
C ASP A 720 -2.16 -1.87 7.35
N TRP A 721 -2.32 -0.91 8.27
CA TRP A 721 -3.38 0.10 8.19
C TRP A 721 -3.19 1.00 6.96
N ASP A 722 -4.21 1.04 6.10
CA ASP A 722 -4.32 1.94 4.95
C ASP A 722 -5.13 3.19 5.38
N PRO A 723 -4.48 4.36 5.63
CA PRO A 723 -5.17 5.59 6.01
C PRO A 723 -5.90 6.28 4.86
N LYS A 724 -5.71 5.82 3.61
CA LYS A 724 -6.41 6.32 2.41
C LYS A 724 -7.79 5.68 2.30
N GLU A 725 -7.87 4.36 2.44
CA GLU A 725 -9.12 3.57 2.34
C GLU A 725 -9.72 3.18 3.71
N ARG A 726 -9.04 3.50 4.82
CA ARG A 726 -9.51 3.31 6.21
C ARG A 726 -9.83 1.84 6.57
N LEU A 727 -8.92 0.95 6.19
CA LEU A 727 -8.99 -0.50 6.40
C LEU A 727 -7.59 -1.10 6.64
N PHE A 728 -7.53 -2.34 7.13
CA PHE A 728 -6.27 -3.10 7.22
C PHE A 728 -6.05 -3.92 5.95
N ARG A 729 -4.84 -3.89 5.39
CA ARG A 729 -4.45 -4.74 4.25
C ARG A 729 -4.06 -6.16 4.69
N ASN A 730 -3.64 -6.34 5.95
CA ASN A 730 -3.71 -7.63 6.63
C ASN A 730 -5.17 -7.95 6.98
N TRP A 731 -5.93 -8.45 6.00
CA TRP A 731 -7.37 -8.66 6.08
C TRP A 731 -7.82 -9.54 7.26
N GLY A 732 -7.15 -10.66 7.47
CA GLY A 732 -7.40 -11.55 8.62
C GLY A 732 -6.88 -11.01 9.94
N ARG A 733 -6.04 -9.96 9.93
CA ARG A 733 -5.36 -9.39 11.11
C ARG A 733 -4.53 -10.45 11.82
N LEU A 734 -3.80 -11.24 11.03
CA LEU A 734 -2.90 -12.29 11.50
C LEU A 734 -1.67 -11.66 12.15
N LEU A 735 -1.37 -12.00 13.40
CA LEU A 735 -0.29 -11.39 14.18
C LEU A 735 0.58 -12.47 14.83
N GLY A 736 1.90 -12.31 14.71
CA GLY A 736 2.91 -13.08 15.44
C GLY A 736 3.64 -12.23 16.49
N PRO A 737 4.63 -12.78 17.21
CA PRO A 737 5.27 -12.12 18.34
C PRO A 737 6.13 -10.91 17.96
N GLU A 738 6.61 -10.84 16.72
CA GLU A 738 7.47 -9.75 16.22
C GLU A 738 6.69 -8.67 15.42
N ASP A 739 5.34 -8.75 15.36
CA ASP A 739 4.49 -7.75 14.68
C ASP A 739 4.26 -6.48 15.54
N GLU A 740 4.09 -5.32 14.89
CA GLU A 740 3.76 -4.03 15.53
C GLU A 740 2.27 -3.68 15.36
N PRO A 741 1.37 -4.08 16.29
CA PRO A 741 -0.07 -3.91 16.12
C PRO A 741 -0.51 -2.44 16.20
N VAL A 742 -1.46 -2.08 15.34
CA VAL A 742 -2.15 -0.78 15.33
C VAL A 742 -3.56 -1.01 15.86
N ALA A 743 -4.02 -0.19 16.81
CA ALA A 743 -5.43 -0.15 17.18
C ALA A 743 -6.17 0.94 16.40
N VAL A 744 -7.35 0.59 15.89
CA VAL A 744 -8.27 1.45 15.14
C VAL A 744 -9.62 1.46 15.86
N GLN A 745 -10.19 2.64 16.07
CA GLN A 745 -11.52 2.82 16.66
C GLN A 745 -12.41 3.55 15.65
N ARG A 746 -13.64 3.05 15.45
CA ARG A 746 -14.65 3.67 14.58
C ARG A 746 -15.68 4.40 15.45
N TRP A 747 -16.07 5.60 15.03
CA TRP A 747 -16.89 6.52 15.81
C TRP A 747 -18.06 7.07 15.00
N SER A 748 -19.21 7.22 15.65
CA SER A 748 -20.28 8.08 15.15
C SER A 748 -19.88 9.56 15.25
N ARG A 749 -20.40 10.38 14.34
CA ARG A 749 -20.28 11.85 14.42
C ARG A 749 -21.17 12.37 15.57
N SER A 750 -20.75 13.45 16.21
CA SER A 750 -21.46 14.12 17.31
C SER A 750 -21.39 15.65 17.13
N GLN A 751 -22.03 16.38 18.03
CA GLN A 751 -21.83 17.82 18.22
C GLN A 751 -20.66 18.14 19.18
N SER A 752 -20.23 17.17 19.98
CA SER A 752 -19.20 17.32 21.02
C SER A 752 -17.96 16.45 20.78
N ASN A 753 -16.81 16.98 21.21
CA ASN A 753 -15.57 16.22 21.35
C ASN A 753 -15.67 15.28 22.57
N LEU A 754 -14.94 14.16 22.49
CA LEU A 754 -14.86 13.12 23.52
C LEU A 754 -13.38 12.79 23.76
N THR A 755 -12.95 12.59 25.01
CA THR A 755 -11.62 12.02 25.30
C THR A 755 -11.79 10.55 25.65
N ALA A 756 -11.09 9.66 24.95
CA ALA A 756 -11.16 8.22 25.19
C ALA A 756 -9.80 7.67 25.63
N THR A 757 -9.78 6.96 26.75
CA THR A 757 -8.60 6.24 27.26
C THR A 757 -8.55 4.86 26.61
N ILE A 758 -7.43 4.54 25.95
CA ILE A 758 -7.19 3.24 25.31
C ILE A 758 -6.22 2.45 26.18
N VAL A 759 -6.58 1.22 26.54
CA VAL A 759 -5.75 0.33 27.39
C VAL A 759 -5.48 -0.98 26.66
N TRP A 760 -4.20 -1.34 26.54
CA TRP A 760 -3.71 -2.61 26.01
C TRP A 760 -3.37 -3.57 27.16
N ILE A 761 -3.90 -4.79 27.11
CA ILE A 761 -3.77 -5.81 28.16
C ILE A 761 -3.26 -7.10 27.52
N ASP A 762 -2.19 -7.65 28.05
CA ASP A 762 -1.58 -8.90 27.58
C ASP A 762 -2.29 -10.16 28.13
N PRO A 763 -1.96 -11.38 27.64
CA PRO A 763 -2.61 -12.63 28.05
C PRO A 763 -2.47 -13.00 29.53
N THR A 764 -1.64 -12.26 30.29
CA THR A 764 -1.38 -12.45 31.72
C THR A 764 -1.92 -11.31 32.61
N ASN A 765 -2.78 -10.45 32.04
CA ASN A 765 -3.30 -9.22 32.65
C ASN A 765 -2.23 -8.14 32.95
N VAL A 766 -1.09 -8.16 32.25
CA VAL A 766 -0.14 -7.04 32.29
C VAL A 766 -0.69 -5.92 31.40
N ILE A 767 -0.82 -4.71 31.95
CA ILE A 767 -1.17 -3.52 31.16
C ILE A 767 0.07 -3.09 30.37
N ALA A 768 0.05 -3.35 29.07
CA ALA A 768 1.18 -3.13 28.17
C ALA A 768 1.34 -1.65 27.77
N ALA A 769 0.22 -0.95 27.59
CA ALA A 769 0.17 0.48 27.29
C ALA A 769 -1.17 1.09 27.71
N THR A 770 -1.16 2.36 28.11
CA THR A 770 -2.37 3.19 28.19
C THR A 770 -2.11 4.60 27.67
N TYR A 771 -3.08 5.19 26.97
CA TYR A 771 -3.00 6.56 26.45
C TYR A 771 -4.39 7.12 26.17
N ASP A 772 -4.54 8.44 26.33
CA ASP A 772 -5.76 9.15 25.94
C ASP A 772 -5.69 9.61 24.48
N ILE A 773 -6.83 9.56 23.79
CA ILE A 773 -7.03 10.16 22.47
C ILE A 773 -8.18 11.18 22.50
N LEU A 774 -8.00 12.30 21.80
CA LEU A 774 -9.08 13.24 21.52
C LEU A 774 -9.87 12.77 20.29
N VAL A 775 -11.17 12.61 20.44
CA VAL A 775 -12.10 12.19 19.39
C VAL A 775 -12.97 13.40 19.03
N ASP A 776 -12.56 14.13 17.98
CA ASP A 776 -13.29 15.31 17.51
C ASP A 776 -14.75 15.00 17.16
N ALA A 777 -15.64 15.97 17.29
CA ALA A 777 -17.07 15.89 16.94
C ALA A 777 -17.31 15.30 15.52
N SER A 778 -16.43 15.62 14.57
CA SER A 778 -16.45 15.13 13.19
C SER A 778 -15.59 13.90 12.90
N ALA A 779 -14.85 13.38 13.90
CA ALA A 779 -14.02 12.19 13.74
C ALA A 779 -14.87 10.92 13.56
N GLU A 780 -14.53 10.14 12.54
CA GLU A 780 -15.18 8.87 12.18
C GLU A 780 -14.27 7.67 12.48
N VAL A 781 -12.96 7.89 12.45
CA VAL A 781 -11.92 6.87 12.66
C VAL A 781 -10.73 7.51 13.37
N THR A 782 -10.30 6.91 14.48
CA THR A 782 -9.01 7.17 15.10
C THR A 782 -8.14 5.93 15.02
N HIS A 783 -6.81 6.11 15.04
CA HIS A 783 -5.86 5.00 15.06
C HIS A 783 -4.56 5.41 15.74
N TYR A 784 -3.86 4.43 16.33
CA TYR A 784 -2.54 4.62 16.94
C TYR A 784 -1.75 3.30 16.96
N ARG A 785 -0.42 3.40 16.79
CA ARG A 785 0.53 2.32 17.01
C ARG A 785 1.30 2.61 18.32
N PRO A 786 1.04 1.89 19.42
CA PRO A 786 1.89 2.00 20.61
C PRO A 786 3.29 1.42 20.34
N PRO A 787 4.36 2.03 20.91
CA PRO A 787 5.72 1.51 20.82
C PRO A 787 5.92 0.36 21.84
N LEU A 788 5.28 -0.78 21.58
CA LEU A 788 5.40 -1.97 22.41
C LEU A 788 6.74 -2.67 22.14
N THR A 789 7.45 -3.03 23.21
CA THR A 789 8.69 -3.81 23.15
C THR A 789 8.38 -5.25 22.71
N SER A 790 9.08 -5.72 21.68
CA SER A 790 8.98 -7.07 21.15
C SER A 790 9.90 -8.06 21.91
N PRO A 791 9.60 -9.37 21.88
CA PRO A 791 8.40 -9.98 21.29
C PRO A 791 7.16 -9.81 22.17
N LEU A 792 5.99 -9.72 21.55
CA LEU A 792 4.70 -9.75 22.23
C LEU A 792 4.41 -11.16 22.75
N ARG A 793 3.98 -11.30 24.01
CA ARG A 793 3.57 -12.59 24.59
C ARG A 793 2.46 -13.23 23.75
N PRO A 794 2.60 -14.47 23.24
CA PRO A 794 1.54 -15.13 22.50
C PRO A 794 0.33 -15.45 23.38
N GLY A 795 -0.85 -15.47 22.77
CA GLY A 795 -2.12 -15.72 23.45
C GLY A 795 -3.18 -14.67 23.12
N VAL A 796 -4.21 -14.60 23.98
CA VAL A 796 -5.33 -13.66 23.85
C VAL A 796 -4.98 -12.31 24.48
N TRP A 797 -4.82 -11.29 23.64
CA TRP A 797 -4.71 -9.89 24.06
C TRP A 797 -6.09 -9.23 24.11
N THR A 798 -6.25 -8.22 24.97
CA THR A 798 -7.47 -7.41 25.08
C THR A 798 -7.16 -5.93 24.90
N LEU A 799 -7.97 -5.23 24.09
CA LEU A 799 -7.99 -3.77 24.02
C LEU A 799 -9.29 -3.24 24.65
N ARG A 800 -9.18 -2.39 25.67
CA ARG A 800 -10.32 -1.66 26.26
C ARG A 800 -10.32 -0.20 25.84
N VAL A 801 -11.51 0.36 25.64
CA VAL A 801 -11.76 1.79 25.39
C VAL A 801 -12.66 2.31 26.51
N LEU A 802 -12.22 3.35 27.21
CA LEU A 802 -12.92 3.95 28.35
C LEU A 802 -13.10 5.45 28.16
N HIS A 803 -14.03 6.04 28.90
CA HIS A 803 -14.24 7.49 29.03
C HIS A 803 -14.41 7.81 30.52
N HIS A 804 -13.53 8.63 31.08
CA HIS A 804 -13.46 8.90 32.52
C HIS A 804 -13.51 7.62 33.38
N TRP A 805 -12.70 6.61 33.00
CA TRP A 805 -12.65 5.26 33.59
C TRP A 805 -13.92 4.39 33.45
N SER A 806 -15.00 4.90 32.85
CA SER A 806 -16.19 4.12 32.49
C SER A 806 -15.95 3.39 31.14
N PRO A 807 -16.10 2.06 31.05
CA PRO A 807 -15.93 1.34 29.78
C PRO A 807 -16.95 1.77 28.72
N LEU A 808 -16.47 2.02 27.50
CA LEU A 808 -17.31 2.23 26.31
C LEU A 808 -17.46 0.95 25.48
N GLY A 809 -16.40 0.14 25.43
CA GLY A 809 -16.34 -1.15 24.74
C GLY A 809 -14.94 -1.75 24.78
N GLN A 810 -14.82 -3.00 24.35
CA GLN A 810 -13.55 -3.73 24.27
C GLN A 810 -13.54 -4.70 23.07
N THR A 811 -12.37 -5.17 22.68
CA THR A 811 -12.19 -6.29 21.75
C THR A 811 -10.98 -7.12 22.15
N SER A 812 -10.88 -8.34 21.66
CA SER A 812 -9.71 -9.21 21.86
C SER A 812 -9.13 -9.69 20.53
N PHE A 813 -7.83 -10.01 20.55
CA PHE A 813 -7.10 -10.48 19.37
C PHE A 813 -6.04 -11.51 19.77
N ILE A 814 -5.61 -12.33 18.82
CA ILE A 814 -4.55 -13.34 19.01
C ILE A 814 -3.21 -12.77 18.57
N VAL A 815 -2.20 -12.90 19.41
CA VAL A 815 -0.79 -12.99 18.99
C VAL A 815 -0.46 -14.48 18.94
N ALA A 816 -0.23 -15.03 17.75
CA ALA A 816 -0.04 -16.47 17.58
C ALA A 816 1.42 -16.88 17.86
N PRO A 817 1.65 -17.98 18.60
CA PRO A 817 2.98 -18.56 18.71
C PRO A 817 3.37 -19.20 17.37
N LEU A 818 4.60 -18.95 16.92
CA LEU A 818 5.09 -19.38 15.61
C LEU A 818 5.47 -20.86 15.59
N GLU A 819 4.89 -21.64 14.67
CA GLU A 819 5.32 -23.02 14.38
C GLU A 819 6.63 -23.06 13.56
N PHE A 820 6.89 -21.99 12.82
CA PHE A 820 8.05 -21.84 11.94
C PHE A 820 8.90 -20.62 12.33
N HIS A 821 10.21 -20.71 12.17
CA HIS A 821 11.10 -19.54 12.09
C HIS A 821 12.01 -19.68 10.85
N ARG A 822 12.13 -18.62 10.06
CA ARG A 822 12.85 -18.60 8.77
C ARG A 822 12.39 -19.74 7.85
N GLN A 823 11.06 -19.90 7.77
CA GLN A 823 10.36 -20.91 6.97
C GLN A 823 10.72 -22.38 7.31
N ARG A 824 11.30 -22.64 8.49
CA ARG A 824 11.64 -23.98 9.00
C ARG A 824 10.96 -24.23 10.36
N PRO A 825 10.67 -25.48 10.75
CA PRO A 825 10.13 -25.77 12.08
C PRO A 825 10.97 -25.15 13.20
N ILE A 826 10.30 -24.42 14.11
CA ILE A 826 10.97 -23.63 15.14
C ILE A 826 11.81 -24.51 16.09
N GLN A 827 13.01 -24.04 16.44
CA GLN A 827 13.89 -24.71 17.40
C GLN A 827 13.59 -24.24 18.82
N GLN A 828 13.95 -25.03 19.83
CA GLN A 828 13.58 -24.76 21.23
C GLN A 828 14.16 -23.42 21.76
N GLU A 829 15.35 -23.04 21.32
CA GLU A 829 15.98 -21.75 21.65
C GLU A 829 15.22 -20.55 21.05
N ASP A 830 14.78 -20.66 19.80
CA ASP A 830 13.98 -19.62 19.14
C ASP A 830 12.55 -19.57 19.67
N ALA A 831 11.94 -20.71 19.98
CA ALA A 831 10.61 -20.76 20.62
C ALA A 831 10.64 -20.03 21.98
N LEU A 832 11.58 -20.39 22.86
CA LEU A 832 11.74 -19.73 24.15
C LEU A 832 12.01 -18.21 23.99
N ARG A 833 12.86 -17.82 23.04
CA ARG A 833 13.16 -16.41 22.72
C ARG A 833 11.93 -15.65 22.24
N LEU A 834 11.11 -16.24 21.37
CA LEU A 834 10.00 -15.57 20.69
C LEU A 834 8.68 -15.64 21.45
N HIS A 835 8.48 -16.63 22.33
CA HIS A 835 7.19 -16.89 22.98
C HIS A 835 7.14 -16.46 24.45
N SER A 836 8.27 -16.11 25.08
CA SER A 836 8.29 -15.68 26.49
C SER A 836 7.62 -14.30 26.72
N GLY A 837 7.51 -13.46 25.69
CA GLY A 837 7.20 -12.03 25.83
C GLY A 837 8.45 -11.17 26.06
N PRO A 838 8.31 -9.87 26.37
CA PRO A 838 9.44 -8.97 26.54
C PRO A 838 10.15 -9.19 27.88
N ALA A 839 11.44 -8.85 27.94
CA ALA A 839 12.23 -8.96 29.16
C ALA A 839 11.56 -8.22 30.34
N LYS A 840 11.50 -8.86 31.51
CA LYS A 840 10.84 -8.36 32.73
C LYS A 840 9.35 -8.05 32.58
N ASN A 841 8.66 -8.58 31.58
CA ASN A 841 7.26 -8.25 31.24
C ASN A 841 7.02 -6.75 30.94
N SER A 842 8.06 -5.99 30.59
CA SER A 842 7.96 -4.54 30.39
C SER A 842 7.79 -4.20 28.91
N TYR A 843 6.55 -3.93 28.49
CA TYR A 843 6.23 -3.53 27.11
C TYR A 843 6.62 -2.08 26.79
N MET A 844 6.75 -1.23 27.81
CA MET A 844 7.19 0.17 27.70
C MET A 844 8.16 0.53 28.84
N GLU A 845 8.83 1.68 28.76
CA GLU A 845 9.62 2.24 29.88
C GLU A 845 8.75 2.66 31.06
N GLN A 846 7.52 3.11 30.79
CA GLN A 846 6.53 3.47 31.81
C GLN A 846 5.78 2.21 32.26
N SER A 847 5.77 1.95 33.57
CA SER A 847 4.95 0.89 34.17
C SER A 847 3.54 1.39 34.51
N PHE A 848 2.55 0.51 34.34
CA PHE A 848 1.13 0.82 34.55
C PHE A 848 0.47 -0.01 35.68
N HIS A 849 1.25 -0.74 36.49
CA HIS A 849 0.72 -1.63 37.54
C HIS A 849 -0.23 -0.95 38.55
N GLY A 850 -0.09 0.36 38.78
CA GLY A 850 -1.01 1.12 39.64
C GLY A 850 -2.46 1.19 39.12
N LEU A 851 -2.70 0.85 37.84
CA LEU A 851 -4.03 0.80 37.25
C LEU A 851 -4.70 -0.58 37.35
N ASN A 852 -3.95 -1.64 37.69
CA ASN A 852 -4.51 -2.99 37.83
C ASN A 852 -5.68 -3.07 38.84
N PRO A 853 -5.64 -2.41 40.03
CA PRO A 853 -6.80 -2.34 40.93
C PRO A 853 -7.97 -1.54 40.34
N VAL A 854 -7.69 -0.41 39.68
CA VAL A 854 -8.69 0.50 39.11
C VAL A 854 -9.48 -0.17 37.98
N LEU A 855 -8.81 -0.94 37.13
CA LEU A 855 -9.40 -1.64 35.98
C LEU A 855 -9.88 -3.07 36.29
N GLN A 856 -9.78 -3.49 37.56
CA GLN A 856 -10.12 -4.83 38.05
C GLN A 856 -9.39 -5.94 37.26
N LEU A 857 -8.07 -5.77 37.11
CA LEU A 857 -7.15 -6.66 36.40
C LEU A 857 -6.13 -7.27 37.38
N PRO A 858 -6.49 -8.26 38.20
CA PRO A 858 -5.49 -9.02 38.96
C PRO A 858 -4.58 -9.78 37.98
N VAL A 859 -3.25 -9.70 38.19
CA VAL A 859 -2.29 -10.54 37.45
C VAL A 859 -2.52 -11.99 37.85
N SER A 860 -2.82 -12.86 36.89
CA SER A 860 -3.11 -14.27 37.15
C SER A 860 -1.80 -15.06 37.20
N LEU A 861 -1.37 -15.45 38.40
CA LEU A 861 -0.14 -16.25 38.59
C LEU A 861 -0.16 -17.54 37.76
N GLY A 862 -1.28 -18.28 37.77
CA GLY A 862 -1.43 -19.49 36.95
C GLY A 862 -1.38 -19.23 35.44
N ALA A 863 -1.77 -18.04 34.96
CA ALA A 863 -1.61 -17.68 33.55
C ALA A 863 -0.17 -17.30 33.20
N VAL A 864 0.61 -16.77 34.16
CA VAL A 864 2.05 -16.54 34.00
C VAL A 864 2.78 -17.88 33.96
N GLU A 865 2.49 -18.79 34.89
CA GLU A 865 3.04 -20.16 34.92
C GLU A 865 2.70 -20.94 33.63
N GLU A 866 1.45 -20.85 33.15
CA GLU A 866 1.06 -21.45 31.86
C GLU A 866 1.79 -20.79 30.67
N ALA A 867 1.97 -19.46 30.66
CA ALA A 867 2.69 -18.78 29.59
C ALA A 867 4.18 -19.17 29.55
N GLU A 868 4.84 -19.25 30.71
CA GLU A 868 6.25 -19.66 30.83
C GLU A 868 6.44 -21.14 30.42
N ALA A 869 5.52 -22.03 30.82
CA ALA A 869 5.54 -23.42 30.37
C ALA A 869 5.34 -23.54 28.85
N ASN A 870 4.34 -22.82 28.31
CA ASN A 870 4.03 -22.84 26.87
C ASN A 870 5.14 -22.24 25.99
N ALA A 871 5.91 -21.25 26.50
CA ALA A 871 6.95 -20.58 25.73
C ALA A 871 8.08 -21.50 25.24
N SER A 872 8.34 -22.59 25.94
CA SER A 872 9.39 -23.57 25.59
C SER A 872 8.93 -24.65 24.58
N LEU A 873 7.64 -24.68 24.21
CA LEU A 873 7.07 -25.76 23.42
C LEU A 873 7.50 -25.71 21.96
N THR A 874 7.75 -26.89 21.40
CA THR A 874 7.98 -27.11 19.96
C THR A 874 7.08 -28.24 19.43
N GLY A 875 7.08 -28.45 18.12
CA GLY A 875 6.45 -29.64 17.49
C GLY A 875 4.95 -29.84 17.81
N ALA A 876 4.57 -31.08 18.14
CA ALA A 876 3.18 -31.45 18.38
C ALA A 876 2.55 -30.85 19.67
N PRO A 877 3.28 -30.63 20.79
CA PRO A 877 2.83 -29.76 21.87
C PRO A 877 2.50 -28.33 21.41
N LEU A 878 3.43 -27.68 20.70
CA LEU A 878 3.24 -26.31 20.19
C LEU A 878 2.04 -26.19 19.25
N ARG A 879 1.90 -27.10 18.29
CA ARG A 879 0.71 -27.16 17.40
C ARG A 879 -0.59 -27.20 18.19
N ARG A 880 -0.69 -28.04 19.23
CA ARG A 880 -1.90 -28.14 20.06
C ARG A 880 -2.17 -26.88 20.89
N TRP A 881 -1.17 -26.07 21.21
CA TRP A 881 -1.38 -24.76 21.84
C TRP A 881 -1.90 -23.74 20.82
N LEU A 882 -1.23 -23.62 19.68
CA LEU A 882 -1.61 -22.75 18.55
C LEU A 882 -3.04 -23.03 18.05
N ASP A 883 -3.36 -24.30 17.77
CA ASP A 883 -4.65 -24.69 17.18
C ASP A 883 -5.80 -24.35 18.15
N ARG A 884 -5.65 -24.63 19.46
CA ARG A 884 -6.62 -24.26 20.51
C ARG A 884 -6.79 -22.74 20.67
N LEU A 885 -5.71 -21.96 20.56
CA LEU A 885 -5.81 -20.49 20.58
C LEU A 885 -6.63 -19.97 19.38
N LEU A 886 -6.40 -20.51 18.20
CA LEU A 886 -7.07 -20.07 16.98
C LEU A 886 -8.52 -20.58 16.88
N GLU A 887 -8.88 -21.73 17.44
CA GLU A 887 -10.27 -22.24 17.48
C GLU A 887 -11.26 -21.28 18.18
N GLY A 888 -10.78 -20.43 19.10
CA GLY A 888 -11.60 -19.37 19.71
C GLY A 888 -11.92 -18.19 18.78
N TYR A 889 -11.05 -17.93 17.78
CA TYR A 889 -11.05 -16.72 16.95
C TYR A 889 -11.32 -16.98 15.47
N TRP A 890 -11.22 -18.24 15.05
CA TRP A 890 -11.47 -18.72 13.70
C TRP A 890 -12.34 -19.98 13.75
N SER A 891 -12.92 -20.34 12.60
CA SER A 891 -13.56 -21.63 12.40
C SER A 891 -13.48 -22.03 10.94
N ALA A 892 -13.24 -23.31 10.66
CA ALA A 892 -13.49 -23.88 9.34
C ALA A 892 -15.00 -23.82 9.07
N SER A 893 -15.41 -22.90 8.20
CA SER A 893 -16.78 -22.72 7.74
C SER A 893 -17.21 -23.85 6.82
N ASP A 894 -16.30 -24.30 5.96
CA ASP A 894 -16.52 -25.46 5.08
C ASP A 894 -15.20 -26.06 4.53
N VAL A 895 -15.29 -27.25 3.94
CA VAL A 895 -14.16 -27.95 3.29
C VAL A 895 -14.64 -28.74 2.07
N CYS A 896 -13.85 -28.74 0.99
CA CYS A 896 -14.18 -29.40 -0.27
C CYS A 896 -12.95 -30.09 -0.90
N SER A 897 -13.17 -31.07 -1.79
CA SER A 897 -12.12 -31.67 -2.62
C SER A 897 -12.08 -31.08 -4.02
N MET A 898 -10.88 -30.79 -4.52
CA MET A 898 -10.63 -30.35 -5.90
C MET A 898 -10.80 -31.49 -6.91
N GLY A 899 -10.70 -32.74 -6.47
CA GLY A 899 -10.75 -33.94 -7.31
C GLY A 899 -11.82 -34.96 -6.85
N PRO A 900 -11.56 -36.26 -7.06
CA PRO A 900 -12.20 -37.32 -6.28
C PRO A 900 -11.89 -37.19 -4.78
N SER A 901 -12.67 -37.88 -3.94
CA SER A 901 -12.41 -38.02 -2.51
C SER A 901 -12.97 -39.35 -2.03
N ALA A 902 -12.33 -40.00 -1.05
CA ALA A 902 -12.86 -41.18 -0.38
C ALA A 902 -13.77 -40.82 0.82
N CYS A 903 -13.82 -39.55 1.23
CA CYS A 903 -14.73 -39.06 2.26
C CYS A 903 -16.15 -38.87 1.68
N PRO A 904 -17.17 -39.66 2.10
CA PRO A 904 -18.48 -39.68 1.44
C PRO A 904 -19.29 -38.38 1.60
N VAL A 905 -18.95 -37.53 2.57
CA VAL A 905 -19.58 -36.22 2.80
C VAL A 905 -18.83 -35.04 2.15
N MET A 906 -17.72 -35.29 1.45
CA MET A 906 -16.87 -34.25 0.87
C MET A 906 -17.44 -33.73 -0.47
N GLN A 907 -17.92 -32.48 -0.50
CA GLN A 907 -18.36 -31.86 -1.74
C GLN A 907 -17.19 -31.55 -2.68
N ARG A 908 -17.39 -31.62 -4.00
CA ARG A 908 -16.41 -31.15 -4.98
C ARG A 908 -16.38 -29.62 -5.02
N CYS A 909 -15.21 -29.02 -4.89
CA CYS A 909 -15.01 -27.57 -4.78
C CYS A 909 -15.73 -26.75 -5.87
N ARG A 910 -15.67 -27.20 -7.13
CA ARG A 910 -16.35 -26.58 -8.29
C ARG A 910 -17.89 -26.52 -8.22
N LEU A 911 -18.50 -27.24 -7.27
CA LEU A 911 -19.95 -27.26 -7.03
C LEU A 911 -20.38 -26.43 -5.82
N THR A 912 -19.42 -25.86 -5.08
CA THR A 912 -19.69 -24.93 -3.97
C THR A 912 -19.92 -23.52 -4.51
N ALA A 913 -20.49 -22.63 -3.69
CA ALA A 913 -20.63 -21.20 -4.00
C ALA A 913 -19.48 -20.33 -3.45
N TRP A 914 -18.53 -20.92 -2.72
CA TRP A 914 -17.49 -20.22 -1.97
C TRP A 914 -16.06 -20.51 -2.44
N SER A 915 -15.81 -21.69 -3.04
CA SER A 915 -14.45 -22.11 -3.42
C SER A 915 -13.84 -21.21 -4.49
N SER A 916 -12.50 -21.08 -4.49
CA SER A 916 -11.77 -20.45 -5.59
C SER A 916 -11.95 -21.20 -6.92
N ALA A 917 -12.29 -22.50 -6.88
CA ALA A 917 -12.61 -23.32 -8.04
C ALA A 917 -14.10 -23.28 -8.45
N SER A 918 -14.94 -22.49 -7.79
CA SER A 918 -16.32 -22.27 -8.21
C SER A 918 -16.39 -21.35 -9.46
N PRO A 919 -17.44 -21.47 -10.31
CA PRO A 919 -17.53 -20.68 -11.53
C PRO A 919 -17.62 -19.17 -11.26
N ASP A 920 -16.86 -18.38 -12.03
CA ASP A 920 -16.78 -16.92 -11.91
C ASP A 920 -16.94 -16.21 -13.27
N PRO A 921 -18.15 -16.24 -13.89
CA PRO A 921 -18.35 -15.79 -15.28
C PRO A 921 -18.09 -14.30 -15.54
N LYS A 922 -17.93 -13.48 -14.49
CA LYS A 922 -17.55 -12.06 -14.62
C LYS A 922 -16.05 -11.86 -14.88
N SER A 923 -15.18 -12.79 -14.43
CA SER A 923 -13.73 -12.77 -14.73
C SER A 923 -13.30 -13.84 -15.74
N GLU A 924 -14.04 -14.93 -15.89
CA GLU A 924 -13.77 -15.93 -16.94
C GLU A 924 -13.79 -15.29 -18.34
N LEU A 925 -12.82 -15.65 -19.18
CA LEU A 925 -12.64 -15.08 -20.52
C LEU A 925 -12.92 -16.12 -21.60
N SER A 926 -13.87 -15.82 -22.49
CA SER A 926 -14.31 -16.68 -23.60
C SER A 926 -13.55 -16.41 -24.89
N LEU A 927 -13.77 -17.22 -25.92
CA LEU A 927 -13.46 -16.82 -27.29
C LEU A 927 -14.28 -15.56 -27.70
N PRO A 928 -13.80 -14.74 -28.64
CA PRO A 928 -14.57 -13.62 -29.18
C PRO A 928 -15.86 -14.09 -29.88
N ARG A 929 -16.94 -13.31 -29.76
CA ARG A 929 -18.17 -13.49 -30.55
C ARG A 929 -18.01 -12.83 -31.92
N GLU A 930 -19.05 -12.92 -32.75
CA GLU A 930 -19.11 -12.29 -34.08
C GLU A 930 -18.95 -10.76 -34.05
N ASP A 931 -19.34 -10.11 -32.94
CA ASP A 931 -19.13 -8.68 -32.69
C ASP A 931 -17.68 -8.33 -32.27
N GLY A 932 -16.76 -9.30 -32.27
CA GLY A 932 -15.37 -9.13 -31.87
C GLY A 932 -15.15 -8.94 -30.36
N ARG A 933 -16.20 -9.01 -29.53
CA ARG A 933 -16.14 -8.77 -28.07
C ARG A 933 -16.12 -10.10 -27.30
N ILE A 934 -15.73 -10.04 -26.02
CA ILE A 934 -15.81 -11.15 -25.04
C ILE A 934 -16.64 -10.79 -23.80
N ARG A 935 -17.31 -9.62 -23.78
CA ARG A 935 -18.21 -9.14 -22.72
C ARG A 935 -19.61 -8.88 -23.25
#